data_AF-A0A6I6AHN3-F1
#
_entry.id   AF-A0A6I6AHN3-F1
#
_cell.length_a   1.000
_cell.length_b   1.000
_cell.length_c   1.000
_cell.angle_alpha   90.00
_cell.angle_beta   90.00
_cell.angle_gamma   90.00
#
_symmetry.space_group_name_H-M   'P 1'
#
loop_
_entity.id
_entity.type
_entity.pdbx_description
1 polymer ?
#
loop_
_entity_poly.entity_id
_entity_poly.type
_entity_poly.pdbx_seq_one_letter_code
_entity_poly.pdbx_strand_id
1 'polypeptide(L)'
;MWFPEYKQFFPRWLVHIFANATRRSVRVSRRRLKASSAPILSQTELLETRQMLAADDLTALSDDFEDAATQSNWQRLYQTEGWAGDQLQTWDVNGTQSGRMVMIPHTTVWYQDYRGPMVYKEITGDFVITTEVHITDRDDVGDSDLDDVPNGSQYSLGGLMIRTPRDITDPAVDWSPGSHQNDGTNNGENYIFLSLGWGNAGSQFQMETKTTRNSNSSLVLQSMGNNAVIQLQIARIGDSAYTLYQIPGQDWVLNSRYHRPDLPETLQVGMVTYTDWTKANDYDPFYQNNNTLQPGGYDPTPFEAFQPDLVAGYEFVQFDRPEIPVALQGLDLRTQASDQEMLSFLGENVNGPDLPTVTLETSVLPVEELSSSQLEFVFQRSAEQIDQPLTVAYQISGSATPGLDFQSLSGEITFAADAATATLVVDVLEDALDEPDESLAIQLLAGNDYLLGETTFASGTILDNDYTNVAPVATPIANQSLTEGAAFNLDVSPYFTDANLPDGDQLTLLAALSNGDPLPGWLIFNAVTGVFSGVPTFADVGSIEIEVTAADLGGLTDSVLFQLTVAPLPRTQLQLRVVKSATSVAANGESLVLPAHTGDLHEWESFQVEVWGQVNNLTDVGIVSFSFDLTYATEYTTASVVEFGPAFTQNQSALIDDASGLIQGISASTLATDVGDDQSVLLARIHFAPTVADQVDLDLGSQSIGPFDSGLALENVSLELVDQAPHQLENSDIPATQFWAVPYDVNDDGAINFQDLILFATAYQHDVADSPLPYTWAVDFNQSGRVDFHDLLLLAANYGRTKLEDPELYLPASYPHAWTAAPLVSSFSAAETQSAVPPFSYSTAVMQDSAGLQGEEPVDSIVESQEQNPVPVQTVEEPVQTSLPIMIASIQWEAATPRSLSPFAAADIDPLFMHDRGLTPILDQQNRESELSGAGVWQSVPGLSAPLRELEVQQAAGELQEIDVYFSSPFDDDLLTWG
;
A
#
# COMPACT_ATOMS: atom_id res chain seq x y z
N MET A 1 -55.42 23.92 29.48
CA MET A 1 -56.46 22.95 29.09
C MET A 1 -56.36 21.80 30.09
N TRP A 2 -57.41 21.35 30.79
CA TRP A 2 -58.53 20.52 30.29
C TRP A 2 -57.99 19.24 29.63
N PHE A 3 -57.87 18.13 30.37
CA PHE A 3 -58.88 17.05 30.61
C PHE A 3 -58.80 15.93 29.52
N PRO A 4 -59.10 14.64 29.79
CA PRO A 4 -58.63 13.80 30.91
C PRO A 4 -58.27 12.32 30.55
N GLU A 5 -57.85 11.58 31.60
CA GLU A 5 -57.97 10.13 31.86
C GLU A 5 -59.07 9.32 31.11
N TYR A 6 -58.91 7.97 31.00
CA TYR A 6 -59.76 6.99 31.75
C TYR A 6 -59.35 5.48 31.66
N LYS A 7 -58.78 4.93 32.75
CA LYS A 7 -58.94 3.56 33.36
C LYS A 7 -58.56 2.30 32.50
N GLN A 8 -58.30 1.09 33.02
CA GLN A 8 -58.70 0.29 34.21
C GLN A 8 -57.53 -0.69 34.61
N PHE A 9 -57.41 -1.43 35.74
CA PHE A 9 -58.18 -1.61 37.00
C PHE A 9 -57.32 -2.30 38.12
N PHE A 10 -57.86 -2.30 39.36
CA PHE A 10 -57.74 -3.20 40.54
C PHE A 10 -56.77 -4.43 40.60
N PRO A 11 -56.34 -4.92 41.80
CA PRO A 11 -55.98 -4.19 43.05
C PRO A 11 -54.90 -4.84 44.00
N ARG A 12 -54.48 -4.10 45.06
CA ARG A 12 -53.82 -4.55 46.33
C ARG A 12 -52.37 -5.10 46.21
N TRP A 13 -51.41 -4.67 47.05
CA TRP A 13 -51.48 -4.58 48.52
C TRP A 13 -50.95 -3.24 49.12
N LEU A 14 -51.22 -3.04 50.42
CA LEU A 14 -50.91 -1.93 51.36
C LEU A 14 -50.05 -0.73 50.87
N VAL A 15 -50.55 0.52 50.81
CA VAL A 15 -50.91 1.49 51.91
C VAL A 15 -49.68 2.31 52.36
N HIS A 16 -49.59 3.62 52.08
CA HIS A 16 -50.23 4.77 52.78
C HIS A 16 -49.72 4.97 54.23
N ILE A 17 -49.56 6.20 54.78
CA ILE A 17 -50.34 7.43 54.52
C ILE A 17 -49.51 8.73 54.67
N PHE A 18 -50.12 9.86 54.27
CA PHE A 18 -49.51 11.19 54.15
C PHE A 18 -49.74 12.14 55.35
N ALA A 19 -48.77 13.07 55.52
CA ALA A 19 -48.94 14.52 55.75
C ALA A 19 -49.38 15.16 57.11
N ASN A 20 -48.68 16.27 57.39
CA ASN A 20 -49.14 17.60 57.84
C ASN A 20 -49.30 18.00 59.32
N ALA A 21 -49.03 19.31 59.51
CA ALA A 21 -49.53 20.24 60.54
C ALA A 21 -48.88 20.32 61.94
N THR A 22 -47.88 21.22 62.04
CA THR A 22 -47.71 22.26 63.09
C THR A 22 -47.42 21.93 64.58
N ARG A 23 -46.33 22.57 65.06
CA ARG A 23 -46.08 23.16 66.41
C ARG A 23 -45.78 22.24 67.63
N ARG A 24 -44.51 22.33 68.08
CA ARG A 24 -44.00 22.34 69.47
C ARG A 24 -44.58 21.35 70.50
N SER A 25 -43.79 20.34 70.88
CA SER A 25 -43.66 19.88 72.28
C SER A 25 -42.31 19.16 72.52
N VAL A 26 -41.96 18.91 73.79
CA VAL A 26 -40.58 18.66 74.27
C VAL A 26 -40.31 17.19 74.62
N ARG A 27 -39.33 16.58 73.91
CA ARG A 27 -38.28 15.62 74.39
C ARG A 27 -38.70 14.25 74.98
N VAL A 28 -37.73 13.30 74.97
CA VAL A 28 -37.69 11.96 75.65
C VAL A 28 -38.52 10.85 74.96
N SER A 29 -37.99 9.66 74.62
CA SER A 29 -36.59 9.17 74.50
C SER A 29 -36.50 7.78 73.83
N ARG A 30 -35.36 7.47 73.17
CA ARG A 30 -34.72 6.13 72.95
C ARG A 30 -35.61 5.02 72.32
N ARG A 31 -35.15 4.19 71.35
CA ARG A 31 -33.82 3.53 71.25
C ARG A 31 -33.69 2.81 69.88
N ARG A 32 -32.53 2.91 69.20
CA ARG A 32 -31.98 2.01 68.13
C ARG A 32 -32.87 1.75 66.87
N LEU A 33 -32.34 1.70 65.64
CA LEU A 33 -31.01 1.29 65.16
C LEU A 33 -30.69 1.87 63.75
N LYS A 34 -29.40 1.84 63.40
CA LYS A 34 -28.75 2.14 62.10
C LYS A 34 -28.76 3.60 61.61
N ALA A 35 -27.71 3.93 60.85
CA ALA A 35 -27.30 5.27 60.49
C ALA A 35 -27.59 5.62 59.03
N SER A 36 -27.73 6.92 58.75
CA SER A 36 -27.14 7.58 57.58
C SER A 36 -27.11 9.11 57.81
N SER A 37 -26.26 9.80 57.04
CA SER A 37 -26.25 11.25 56.75
C SER A 37 -26.59 12.26 57.87
N ALA A 38 -25.54 12.87 58.42
CA ALA A 38 -25.54 14.28 58.83
C ALA A 38 -24.87 15.12 57.70
N PRO A 39 -25.20 16.42 57.53
CA PRO A 39 -24.71 17.21 56.39
C PRO A 39 -23.25 17.67 56.56
N ILE A 40 -22.58 17.86 55.43
CA ILE A 40 -21.18 18.25 55.31
C ILE A 40 -21.05 19.78 55.51
N LEU A 41 -20.64 20.20 56.71
CA LEU A 41 -20.26 21.57 57.07
C LEU A 41 -19.37 21.53 58.34
N SER A 42 -18.09 21.90 58.31
CA SER A 42 -17.12 21.80 57.21
C SER A 42 -15.79 21.35 57.86
N GLN A 43 -15.01 20.46 57.23
CA GLN A 43 -13.66 20.16 57.73
C GLN A 43 -12.67 21.27 57.35
N THR A 44 -12.97 22.02 56.28
CA THR A 44 -12.19 23.13 55.73
C THR A 44 -11.93 24.24 56.76
N GLU A 45 -12.95 24.74 57.46
CA GLU A 45 -12.79 25.81 58.48
C GLU A 45 -11.85 25.39 59.64
N LEU A 46 -11.69 24.09 59.89
CA LEU A 46 -10.76 23.54 60.90
C LEU A 46 -9.33 23.34 60.39
N LEU A 47 -9.10 23.26 59.07
CA LEU A 47 -7.76 23.32 58.47
C LEU A 47 -7.30 24.78 58.29
N GLU A 48 -8.17 25.64 57.77
CA GLU A 48 -7.86 27.07 57.55
C GLU A 48 -7.45 27.77 58.87
N THR A 49 -8.06 27.39 60.00
CA THR A 49 -7.68 27.92 61.32
C THR A 49 -6.32 27.36 61.82
N ARG A 50 -5.85 26.22 61.31
CA ARG A 50 -4.53 25.64 61.66
C ARG A 50 -3.39 26.21 60.81
N GLN A 51 -3.62 26.53 59.54
CA GLN A 51 -2.60 27.12 58.65
C GLN A 51 -2.36 28.63 58.90
N MET A 52 -3.14 29.29 59.76
CA MET A 52 -2.98 30.72 60.07
C MET A 52 -1.94 31.06 61.17
N LEU A 53 -1.03 30.14 61.49
CA LEU A 53 0.19 30.45 62.26
C LEU A 53 1.36 30.65 61.29
N ALA A 54 1.63 31.92 60.96
CA ALA A 54 2.73 32.29 60.06
C ALA A 54 4.08 32.33 60.79
N ALA A 55 5.13 31.97 60.04
CA ALA A 55 6.45 31.53 60.50
C ALA A 55 6.44 30.15 61.16
N ASP A 56 7.31 29.28 60.67
CA ASP A 56 7.60 27.97 61.25
C ASP A 56 8.10 28.14 62.70
N ASP A 57 7.31 27.65 63.65
CA ASP A 57 7.60 27.69 65.08
C ASP A 57 8.57 26.58 65.53
N LEU A 58 8.89 25.63 64.65
CA LEU A 58 9.75 24.49 64.90
C LEU A 58 11.19 24.71 64.44
N THR A 59 11.46 25.57 63.45
CA THR A 59 12.86 25.86 63.03
C THR A 59 13.70 26.43 64.17
N ALA A 60 13.07 27.13 65.12
CA ALA A 60 13.71 27.62 66.35
C ALA A 60 13.99 26.52 67.41
N LEU A 61 13.56 25.28 67.13
CA LEU A 61 13.84 24.06 67.90
C LEU A 61 14.90 23.18 67.23
N SER A 62 15.35 23.52 66.02
CA SER A 62 16.53 22.91 65.39
C SER A 62 17.81 23.18 66.18
N ASP A 63 18.85 22.37 65.96
CA ASP A 63 20.10 22.40 66.70
C ASP A 63 21.24 21.79 65.86
N ASP A 64 22.21 22.62 65.46
CA ASP A 64 23.41 22.19 64.68
C ASP A 64 24.53 21.65 65.60
N PHE A 65 24.26 21.52 66.90
CA PHE A 65 25.16 20.96 67.93
C PHE A 65 26.59 21.53 68.03
N GLU A 66 26.86 22.69 67.42
CA GLU A 66 28.14 23.41 67.51
C GLU A 66 28.29 24.29 68.77
N ASP A 67 27.24 24.51 69.58
CA ASP A 67 27.34 25.21 70.86
C ASP A 67 26.92 24.30 72.02
N ALA A 68 27.88 23.94 72.88
CA ALA A 68 27.66 23.13 74.09
C ALA A 68 26.57 23.70 75.03
N ALA A 69 26.22 24.99 74.94
CA ALA A 69 25.10 25.56 75.67
C ALA A 69 23.72 25.01 75.24
N THR A 70 23.55 24.59 73.97
CA THR A 70 22.26 24.13 73.44
C THR A 70 21.81 22.80 74.04
N GLN A 71 22.71 22.01 74.61
CA GLN A 71 22.39 20.82 75.42
C GLN A 71 21.31 21.11 76.48
N SER A 72 21.27 22.32 77.03
CA SER A 72 20.28 22.73 78.04
C SER A 72 18.86 22.98 77.49
N ASN A 73 18.68 23.00 76.17
CA ASN A 73 17.38 23.13 75.48
C ASN A 73 16.62 21.79 75.35
N TRP A 74 17.22 20.68 75.78
CA TRP A 74 16.73 19.32 75.53
C TRP A 74 16.22 18.63 76.80
N GLN A 75 15.08 17.93 76.69
CA GLN A 75 14.51 17.18 77.81
C GLN A 75 15.08 15.77 77.90
N ARG A 76 15.29 15.30 79.14
CA ARG A 76 15.76 13.94 79.46
C ARG A 76 14.60 13.12 80.01
N LEU A 77 14.20 12.08 79.29
CA LEU A 77 12.99 11.33 79.64
C LEU A 77 13.01 10.71 81.05
N TYR A 78 14.20 10.42 81.61
CA TYR A 78 14.28 9.83 82.96
C TYR A 78 13.95 10.89 84.03
N GLN A 79 14.24 12.16 83.77
CA GLN A 79 13.95 13.28 84.66
C GLN A 79 12.47 13.69 84.58
N THR A 80 11.87 13.63 83.39
CA THR A 80 10.48 14.06 83.18
C THR A 80 9.46 13.02 83.62
N GLU A 81 9.76 11.72 83.50
CA GLU A 81 8.93 10.62 84.05
C GLU A 81 9.31 10.19 85.49
N GLY A 82 10.36 10.76 86.09
CA GLY A 82 10.73 10.49 87.49
C GLY A 82 11.46 9.15 87.75
N TRP A 83 12.04 8.51 86.72
CA TRP A 83 12.85 7.30 86.86
C TRP A 83 14.18 7.57 87.58
N ALA A 84 14.64 6.62 88.41
CA ALA A 84 15.84 6.82 89.23
C ALA A 84 17.18 6.61 88.47
N GLY A 85 17.19 5.89 87.35
CA GLY A 85 18.38 5.60 86.57
C GLY A 85 18.54 6.52 85.36
N ASP A 86 19.66 7.23 85.25
CA ASP A 86 20.12 7.72 83.95
C ASP A 86 20.78 6.55 83.20
N GLN A 87 20.34 6.31 81.97
CA GLN A 87 20.78 5.18 81.16
C GLN A 87 21.86 5.58 80.12
N LEU A 88 22.31 6.84 80.10
CA LEU A 88 23.55 7.21 79.40
C LEU A 88 24.74 7.37 80.34
N GLN A 89 25.87 6.86 79.88
CA GLN A 89 27.20 7.10 80.45
C GLN A 89 27.73 8.48 80.02
N THR A 90 27.49 8.86 78.77
CA THR A 90 27.88 10.15 78.20
C THR A 90 26.69 10.82 77.53
N TRP A 91 26.51 12.10 77.81
CA TRP A 91 25.63 13.01 77.09
C TRP A 91 26.27 14.39 77.06
N ASP A 92 26.65 14.86 75.88
CA ASP A 92 27.21 16.19 75.67
C ASP A 92 26.89 16.72 74.26
N VAL A 93 27.13 18.01 74.06
CA VAL A 93 27.09 18.71 72.77
C VAL A 93 28.46 19.38 72.59
N ASN A 94 29.10 19.17 71.43
CA ASN A 94 30.44 19.65 71.08
C ASN A 94 31.53 19.31 72.12
N GLY A 95 31.43 18.16 72.80
CA GLY A 95 32.31 17.75 73.91
C GLY A 95 33.16 16.50 73.61
N THR A 96 32.50 15.36 73.35
CA THR A 96 33.15 14.07 73.04
C THR A 96 33.49 13.94 71.56
N GLN A 97 32.62 14.46 70.69
CA GLN A 97 32.90 14.67 69.26
C GLN A 97 32.60 16.15 68.94
N SER A 98 33.38 16.75 68.03
CA SER A 98 33.17 18.16 67.66
C SER A 98 31.96 18.30 66.73
N GLY A 99 31.18 19.38 66.87
CA GLY A 99 30.01 19.67 66.03
C GLY A 99 28.88 18.64 66.13
N ARG A 100 28.76 17.95 67.28
CA ARG A 100 27.82 16.83 67.46
C ARG A 100 27.22 16.78 68.86
N MET A 101 25.99 16.29 68.97
CA MET A 101 25.51 15.73 70.22
C MET A 101 25.92 14.26 70.30
N VAL A 102 26.59 13.86 71.38
CA VAL A 102 27.02 12.48 71.60
C VAL A 102 26.18 11.83 72.68
N MET A 103 25.71 10.61 72.41
CA MET A 103 24.94 9.77 73.35
C MET A 103 25.59 8.38 73.44
N ILE A 104 26.27 8.11 74.57
CA ILE A 104 26.88 6.80 74.86
C ILE A 104 26.05 6.10 75.95
N PRO A 105 25.29 5.03 75.63
CA PRO A 105 24.46 4.32 76.61
C PRO A 105 25.24 3.42 77.57
N HIS A 106 24.68 3.20 78.76
CA HIS A 106 24.95 1.98 79.54
C HIS A 106 24.19 0.79 78.91
N THR A 107 24.35 -0.44 79.40
CA THR A 107 23.52 -1.58 78.95
C THR A 107 22.04 -1.23 79.14
N THR A 108 21.28 -1.11 78.05
CA THR A 108 19.91 -0.59 78.08
C THR A 108 19.23 -0.82 76.74
N VAL A 109 17.92 -1.07 76.71
CA VAL A 109 17.18 -1.37 75.47
C VAL A 109 15.81 -0.71 75.42
N TRP A 110 15.32 -0.52 74.19
CA TRP A 110 13.95 -0.08 73.95
C TRP A 110 13.19 -1.07 73.08
N TYR A 111 12.31 -1.85 73.72
CA TYR A 111 11.51 -2.89 73.11
C TYR A 111 10.33 -3.22 74.03
N GLN A 112 9.12 -3.24 73.49
CA GLN A 112 7.90 -3.47 74.29
C GLN A 112 7.78 -2.55 75.51
N ASP A 113 7.87 -3.11 76.73
CA ASP A 113 7.82 -2.40 78.02
C ASP A 113 9.21 -1.98 78.54
N TYR A 114 10.29 -2.48 77.93
CA TYR A 114 11.65 -2.00 78.17
C TYR A 114 11.82 -0.65 77.47
N ARG A 115 12.38 0.32 78.19
CA ARG A 115 12.56 1.70 77.77
C ARG A 115 14.03 2.09 77.93
N GLY A 116 14.55 2.70 76.88
CA GLY A 116 15.90 3.25 76.82
C GLY A 116 15.94 4.76 77.13
N PRO A 117 17.11 5.39 76.96
CA PRO A 117 17.30 6.83 77.07
C PRO A 117 16.84 7.55 75.78
N MET A 118 15.97 8.55 75.94
CA MET A 118 15.56 9.49 74.89
C MET A 118 15.88 10.94 75.31
N VAL A 119 16.35 11.72 74.33
CA VAL A 119 16.63 13.16 74.42
C VAL A 119 15.68 13.86 73.45
N TYR A 120 14.77 14.70 73.92
CA TYR A 120 13.61 15.14 73.12
C TYR A 120 13.15 16.57 73.36
N LYS A 121 12.28 17.05 72.46
CA LYS A 121 11.44 18.25 72.59
C LYS A 121 9.97 17.83 72.41
N GLU A 122 9.03 18.58 72.99
CA GLU A 122 7.60 18.34 72.82
C GLU A 122 7.07 19.15 71.63
N ILE A 123 6.58 18.47 70.60
CA ILE A 123 6.13 19.06 69.33
C ILE A 123 4.63 18.86 69.21
N THR A 124 3.90 19.93 68.88
CA THR A 124 2.42 19.90 68.73
C THR A 124 2.01 20.18 67.30
N GLY A 125 1.09 19.38 66.77
CA GLY A 125 0.62 19.43 65.38
C GLY A 125 1.44 18.53 64.44
N ASP A 126 1.39 18.85 63.15
CA ASP A 126 2.13 18.15 62.10
C ASP A 126 3.54 18.74 61.96
N PHE A 127 4.54 17.89 61.70
CA PHE A 127 5.96 18.23 61.72
C PHE A 127 6.78 17.30 60.84
N VAL A 128 7.98 17.73 60.48
CA VAL A 128 9.10 16.87 60.05
C VAL A 128 10.22 17.01 61.08
N ILE A 129 10.93 15.91 61.34
CA ILE A 129 12.23 15.93 62.02
C ILE A 129 13.26 15.22 61.13
N THR A 130 14.41 15.86 60.92
CA THR A 130 15.55 15.34 60.14
C THR A 130 16.81 15.37 60.99
N THR A 131 17.69 14.36 60.90
CA THR A 131 19.00 14.33 61.56
C THR A 131 19.99 13.53 60.73
N GLU A 132 21.28 13.87 60.75
CA GLU A 132 22.33 12.94 60.33
C GLU A 132 22.91 12.21 61.55
N VAL A 133 22.81 10.88 61.54
CA VAL A 133 23.34 10.03 62.62
C VAL A 133 24.63 9.34 62.18
N HIS A 134 25.61 9.36 63.06
CA HIS A 134 26.93 8.73 62.93
C HIS A 134 27.07 7.65 64.01
N ILE A 135 27.34 6.41 63.62
CA ILE A 135 27.42 5.26 64.53
C ILE A 135 28.80 4.61 64.48
N THR A 136 29.42 4.38 65.64
CA THR A 136 30.68 3.64 65.80
C THR A 136 30.63 2.68 67.00
N ASP A 137 31.62 1.80 67.12
CA ASP A 137 31.94 1.12 68.37
C ASP A 137 32.66 2.08 69.36
N ARG A 138 33.05 1.57 70.54
CA ARG A 138 33.61 2.28 71.69
C ARG A 138 35.13 2.21 71.81
N ASP A 139 35.77 1.28 71.12
CA ASP A 139 37.22 1.20 71.00
C ASP A 139 37.75 2.50 70.35
N ASP A 140 37.03 2.97 69.33
CA ASP A 140 37.50 3.90 68.28
C ASP A 140 37.07 5.36 68.53
N VAL A 141 36.93 5.75 69.80
CA VAL A 141 36.58 7.13 70.20
C VAL A 141 37.80 8.06 70.05
N GLY A 142 38.21 8.30 68.79
CA GLY A 142 39.18 9.34 68.45
C GLY A 142 40.11 9.09 67.26
N ASP A 143 39.96 8.00 66.50
CA ASP A 143 40.76 7.70 65.29
C ASP A 143 39.89 7.61 64.01
N SER A 144 40.26 6.77 63.03
CA SER A 144 39.91 7.01 61.62
C SER A 144 39.91 5.77 60.72
N ASP A 145 39.84 4.58 61.31
CA ASP A 145 39.62 3.32 60.60
C ASP A 145 38.11 3.21 60.23
N LEU A 146 37.68 2.18 59.48
CA LEU A 146 36.31 2.08 58.94
C LEU A 146 35.78 0.64 59.02
N ASP A 147 36.08 -0.04 60.12
CA ASP A 147 35.83 -1.47 60.31
C ASP A 147 34.64 -1.72 61.28
N ASP A 148 34.15 -0.66 61.94
CA ASP A 148 33.71 -0.72 63.33
C ASP A 148 32.18 -0.57 63.48
N VAL A 149 31.48 -1.54 62.90
CA VAL A 149 30.06 -1.82 63.19
C VAL A 149 29.96 -2.28 64.65
N PRO A 150 29.20 -1.63 65.55
CA PRO A 150 29.12 -2.02 66.96
C PRO A 150 28.41 -3.36 67.13
N ASN A 151 29.18 -4.45 67.11
CA ASN A 151 28.69 -5.84 67.03
C ASN A 151 29.11 -6.72 68.21
N GLY A 152 29.66 -6.12 69.27
CA GLY A 152 30.03 -6.79 70.51
C GLY A 152 28.83 -7.38 71.27
N SER A 153 27.64 -6.77 71.15
CA SER A 153 26.36 -7.31 71.63
C SER A 153 25.18 -6.93 70.72
N GLN A 154 24.04 -7.60 70.87
CA GLN A 154 22.89 -7.41 69.98
C GLN A 154 22.14 -6.10 70.24
N TYR A 155 21.55 -5.54 69.17
CA TYR A 155 20.73 -4.33 69.13
C TYR A 155 21.44 -3.09 69.72
N SER A 156 22.52 -2.71 69.06
CA SER A 156 23.31 -1.51 69.30
C SER A 156 22.99 -0.47 68.24
N LEU A 157 21.97 0.36 68.53
CA LEU A 157 21.30 1.23 67.57
C LEU A 157 21.07 2.65 68.11
N GLY A 158 21.27 3.66 67.25
CA GLY A 158 20.99 5.08 67.52
C GLY A 158 20.20 5.75 66.39
N GLY A 159 19.36 6.74 66.69
CA GLY A 159 18.56 7.43 65.67
C GLY A 159 17.42 8.28 66.24
N LEU A 160 16.32 8.36 65.47
CA LEU A 160 15.13 9.15 65.77
C LEU A 160 13.98 8.33 66.37
N MET A 161 13.19 9.00 67.21
CA MET A 161 11.98 8.47 67.82
C MET A 161 10.88 9.55 67.91
N ILE A 162 9.66 9.16 67.57
CA ILE A 162 8.43 9.89 67.94
C ILE A 162 7.61 9.05 68.92
N ARG A 163 7.17 9.64 70.03
CA ARG A 163 6.55 8.93 71.18
C ARG A 163 5.36 9.69 71.75
N THR A 164 4.32 8.96 72.14
CA THR A 164 3.20 9.50 72.94
C THR A 164 3.69 9.85 74.36
N PRO A 165 3.50 11.09 74.85
CA PRO A 165 3.76 11.43 76.25
C PRO A 165 2.94 10.54 77.20
N ARG A 166 3.52 10.13 78.35
CA ARG A 166 2.82 9.34 79.37
C ARG A 166 2.70 10.13 80.67
N ASP A 167 1.54 10.03 81.32
CA ASP A 167 1.27 10.61 82.64
C ASP A 167 1.97 9.81 83.77
N ILE A 168 3.31 9.81 83.78
CA ILE A 168 4.15 9.13 84.79
C ILE A 168 4.93 10.20 85.56
N THR A 169 4.83 10.17 86.90
CA THR A 169 5.52 11.12 87.80
C THR A 169 6.19 10.42 88.99
N ASP A 170 5.63 9.30 89.44
CA ASP A 170 6.26 8.31 90.31
C ASP A 170 6.12 6.94 89.63
N PRO A 171 7.16 6.43 88.94
CA PRO A 171 7.06 5.14 88.25
C PRO A 171 6.68 3.96 89.15
N ALA A 172 6.93 4.02 90.47
CA ALA A 172 6.53 2.96 91.39
C ALA A 172 5.01 2.92 91.67
N VAL A 173 4.25 3.90 91.17
CA VAL A 173 2.80 4.04 91.32
C VAL A 173 2.10 4.17 89.97
N ASP A 174 2.66 4.98 89.06
CA ASP A 174 2.01 5.40 87.81
C ASP A 174 2.30 4.44 86.64
N TRP A 175 3.45 3.76 86.63
CA TRP A 175 3.82 2.86 85.53
C TRP A 175 3.16 1.49 85.67
N SER A 176 2.68 0.96 84.54
CA SER A 176 2.38 -0.45 84.36
C SER A 176 2.83 -0.93 82.98
N PRO A 177 3.06 -2.25 82.80
CA PRO A 177 3.18 -2.85 81.48
C PRO A 177 1.97 -2.54 80.59
N GLY A 178 2.19 -2.44 79.28
CA GLY A 178 1.12 -2.33 78.29
C GLY A 178 0.25 -3.58 78.22
N SER A 179 -0.86 -3.52 77.49
CA SER A 179 -1.70 -4.73 77.29
C SER A 179 -1.20 -5.66 76.18
N HIS A 180 -0.19 -5.21 75.41
CA HIS A 180 0.32 -5.85 74.20
C HIS A 180 -0.75 -6.07 73.11
N GLN A 181 -1.89 -5.38 73.21
CA GLN A 181 -3.03 -5.53 72.31
C GLN A 181 -3.48 -4.18 71.74
N ASN A 182 -3.96 -4.21 70.49
CA ASN A 182 -4.64 -3.09 69.84
C ASN A 182 -6.09 -2.99 70.34
N ASP A 183 -6.25 -2.83 71.65
CA ASP A 183 -7.54 -2.79 72.38
C ASP A 183 -8.12 -1.37 72.55
N GLY A 184 -7.36 -0.35 72.11
CA GLY A 184 -7.73 1.06 72.22
C GLY A 184 -7.53 1.68 73.61
N THR A 185 -6.83 1.00 74.54
CA THR A 185 -6.59 1.53 75.89
C THR A 185 -5.42 2.52 75.96
N ASN A 186 -4.43 2.40 75.06
CA ASN A 186 -3.23 3.25 74.99
C ASN A 186 -2.35 3.28 76.26
N ASN A 187 -2.53 2.35 77.21
CA ASN A 187 -1.89 2.39 78.53
C ASN A 187 -0.37 2.15 78.51
N GLY A 188 0.15 1.37 77.55
CA GLY A 188 1.56 1.05 77.39
C GLY A 188 2.35 2.07 76.55
N GLU A 189 3.52 1.64 76.08
CA GLU A 189 4.35 2.45 75.17
C GLU A 189 3.73 2.58 73.77
N ASN A 190 3.82 3.77 73.17
CA ASN A 190 3.32 4.05 71.81
C ASN A 190 4.31 4.96 71.08
N TYR A 191 4.94 4.45 70.02
CA TYR A 191 6.03 5.15 69.33
C TYR A 191 6.30 4.64 67.90
N ILE A 192 7.14 5.37 67.16
CA ILE A 192 7.87 4.93 65.96
C ILE A 192 9.36 5.27 66.13
N PHE A 193 10.24 4.34 65.77
CA PHE A 193 11.68 4.47 65.66
C PHE A 193 12.11 4.46 64.18
N LEU A 194 13.20 5.18 63.91
CA LEU A 194 14.05 5.01 62.75
C LEU A 194 15.51 5.16 63.22
N SER A 195 16.32 4.10 63.14
CA SER A 195 17.67 4.08 63.76
C SER A 195 18.68 3.22 63.00
N LEU A 196 19.95 3.56 63.11
CA LEU A 196 21.12 2.93 62.49
C LEU A 196 22.02 2.27 63.55
N GLY A 197 22.77 1.24 63.15
CA GLY A 197 23.80 0.58 63.98
C GLY A 197 23.90 -0.90 63.65
N TRP A 198 23.86 -1.78 64.64
CA TRP A 198 23.80 -3.24 64.45
C TRP A 198 22.59 -3.85 65.14
N GLY A 199 21.79 -4.61 64.39
CA GLY A 199 20.60 -5.28 64.90
C GLY A 199 20.92 -6.64 65.50
N ASN A 200 21.09 -7.67 64.66
CA ASN A 200 21.22 -9.04 65.17
C ASN A 200 22.01 -10.05 64.31
N ALA A 201 22.41 -9.70 63.08
CA ALA A 201 23.04 -10.64 62.14
C ALA A 201 23.83 -9.93 61.03
N GLY A 202 24.92 -10.57 60.58
CA GLY A 202 25.83 -10.04 59.56
C GLY A 202 26.92 -9.12 60.12
N SER A 203 27.85 -8.69 59.27
CA SER A 203 28.99 -7.82 59.61
C SER A 203 28.87 -6.47 58.88
N GLN A 204 27.68 -5.87 58.96
CA GLN A 204 27.29 -4.67 58.23
C GLN A 204 26.34 -3.85 59.09
N PHE A 205 26.30 -2.54 58.85
CA PHE A 205 25.31 -1.66 59.47
C PHE A 205 23.89 -2.06 59.05
N GLN A 206 22.96 -1.94 59.99
CA GLN A 206 21.56 -2.23 59.82
C GLN A 206 20.72 -1.02 60.25
N MET A 207 19.70 -0.70 59.46
CA MET A 207 18.66 0.25 59.85
C MET A 207 17.50 -0.52 60.47
N GLU A 208 17.15 -0.20 61.71
CA GLU A 208 15.94 -0.65 62.37
C GLU A 208 14.82 0.37 62.17
N THR A 209 13.69 -0.08 61.62
CA THR A 209 12.43 0.68 61.60
C THR A 209 11.41 -0.05 62.46
N LYS A 210 10.98 0.55 63.57
CA LYS A 210 10.19 -0.13 64.62
C LYS A 210 8.99 0.70 65.06
N THR A 211 7.79 0.17 64.86
CA THR A 211 6.54 0.76 65.31
C THR A 211 5.99 -0.02 66.51
N THR A 212 5.62 0.69 67.58
CA THR A 212 5.02 0.10 68.78
C THR A 212 3.69 0.74 69.10
N ARG A 213 2.70 -0.09 69.44
CA ARG A 213 1.41 0.32 69.99
C ARG A 213 1.09 -0.48 71.25
N ASN A 214 0.79 0.20 72.35
CA ASN A 214 0.43 -0.38 73.65
C ASN A 214 1.44 -1.46 74.13
N SER A 215 2.72 -1.13 74.02
CA SER A 215 3.89 -2.01 74.25
C SER A 215 4.01 -3.24 73.33
N ASN A 216 3.21 -3.37 72.27
CA ASN A 216 3.42 -4.38 71.23
C ASN A 216 4.28 -3.81 70.10
N SER A 217 5.53 -4.28 70.00
CA SER A 217 6.54 -3.81 69.03
C SER A 217 6.62 -4.69 67.77
N SER A 218 6.58 -4.05 66.60
CA SER A 218 6.89 -4.65 65.30
C SER A 218 8.09 -3.92 64.70
N LEU A 219 9.16 -4.65 64.36
CA LEU A 219 10.40 -4.09 63.81
C LEU A 219 10.80 -4.77 62.51
N VAL A 220 11.48 -4.03 61.65
CA VAL A 220 12.13 -4.49 60.41
C VAL A 220 13.59 -4.05 60.48
N LEU A 221 14.51 -4.94 60.08
CA LEU A 221 15.93 -4.65 59.91
C LEU A 221 16.28 -4.72 58.42
N GLN A 222 16.92 -3.66 57.92
CA GLN A 222 17.43 -3.55 56.56
C GLN A 222 18.97 -3.44 56.61
N SER A 223 19.70 -4.13 55.73
CA SER A 223 21.16 -3.90 55.62
C SER A 223 21.44 -2.58 54.91
N MET A 224 22.31 -1.77 55.52
CA MET A 224 22.82 -0.52 54.95
C MET A 224 24.28 -0.66 54.50
N GLY A 225 24.81 -1.88 54.43
CA GLY A 225 26.19 -2.13 54.01
C GLY A 225 27.20 -1.61 55.02
N ASN A 226 28.18 -0.83 54.53
CA ASN A 226 29.24 -0.25 55.36
C ASN A 226 28.96 1.24 55.69
N ASN A 227 27.72 1.71 55.52
CA ASN A 227 27.36 3.11 55.79
C ASN A 227 27.13 3.32 57.29
N ALA A 228 28.17 3.80 57.98
CA ALA A 228 28.15 4.25 59.37
C ALA A 228 27.38 5.59 59.57
N VAL A 229 27.08 6.27 58.47
CA VAL A 229 26.49 7.63 58.41
C VAL A 229 25.28 7.61 57.49
N ILE A 230 24.12 8.02 58.01
CA ILE A 230 22.86 8.10 57.26
C ILE A 230 22.03 9.28 57.77
N GLN A 231 21.37 10.02 56.87
CA GLN A 231 20.35 10.99 57.24
C GLN A 231 19.00 10.30 57.42
N LEU A 232 18.36 10.54 58.56
CA LEU A 232 17.11 9.92 58.98
C LEU A 232 16.04 11.00 59.14
N GLN A 233 14.85 10.76 58.58
CA GLN A 233 13.73 11.70 58.62
C GLN A 233 12.44 11.00 59.07
N ILE A 234 11.68 11.65 59.95
CA ILE A 234 10.33 11.22 60.34
C ILE A 234 9.37 12.40 60.17
N ALA A 235 8.39 12.26 59.27
CA ALA A 235 7.31 13.21 59.08
C ALA A 235 6.00 12.72 59.74
N ARG A 236 5.23 13.64 60.32
CA ARG A 236 3.94 13.41 60.98
C ARG A 236 2.91 14.35 60.34
N ILE A 237 1.88 13.78 59.69
CA ILE A 237 0.86 14.54 58.93
C ILE A 237 -0.54 13.94 59.18
N GLY A 238 -1.48 14.73 59.68
CA GLY A 238 -2.89 14.36 59.88
C GLY A 238 -3.09 13.30 60.97
N ASP A 239 -3.20 12.04 60.57
CA ASP A 239 -3.23 10.82 61.41
C ASP A 239 -2.21 9.77 60.91
N SER A 240 -1.19 10.20 60.16
CA SER A 240 -0.21 9.33 59.52
C SER A 240 1.22 9.78 59.81
N ALA A 241 2.16 8.86 59.76
CA ALA A 241 3.59 9.12 59.93
C ALA A 241 4.40 8.40 58.86
N TYR A 242 5.47 9.04 58.38
CA TYR A 242 6.31 8.60 57.27
C TYR A 242 7.75 8.55 57.75
N THR A 243 8.47 7.47 57.46
CA THR A 243 9.92 7.38 57.69
C THR A 243 10.64 7.42 56.36
N LEU A 244 11.71 8.21 56.28
CA LEU A 244 12.57 8.33 55.10
C LEU A 244 14.03 8.29 55.53
N TYR A 245 14.93 7.88 54.64
CA TYR A 245 16.38 7.96 54.86
C TYR A 245 17.12 8.38 53.59
N GLN A 246 18.33 8.91 53.75
CA GLN A 246 19.28 9.19 52.67
C GLN A 246 20.67 8.69 53.08
N ILE A 247 21.32 7.92 52.22
CA ILE A 247 22.78 7.67 52.35
C ILE A 247 23.46 8.89 51.73
N PRO A 248 24.42 9.56 52.41
CA PRO A 248 25.01 10.80 51.91
C PRO A 248 25.54 10.67 50.47
N GLY A 249 25.04 11.53 49.56
CA GLY A 249 25.36 11.48 48.13
C GLY A 249 24.55 10.46 47.30
N GLN A 250 23.41 9.98 47.82
CA GLN A 250 22.41 9.19 47.10
C GLN A 250 21.02 9.82 47.27
N ASP A 251 20.02 9.35 46.53
CA ASP A 251 18.65 9.86 46.61
C ASP A 251 17.97 9.51 47.95
N TRP A 252 16.95 10.30 48.34
CA TRP A 252 16.09 9.96 49.48
C TRP A 252 15.22 8.74 49.17
N VAL A 253 15.02 7.88 50.17
CA VAL A 253 14.18 6.69 50.10
C VAL A 253 13.04 6.77 51.10
N LEU A 254 11.80 6.70 50.60
CA LEU A 254 10.61 6.57 51.43
C LEU A 254 10.49 5.13 51.96
N ASN A 255 10.79 4.96 53.25
CA ASN A 255 10.98 3.66 53.88
C ASN A 255 9.67 3.04 54.40
N SER A 256 8.82 3.81 55.08
CA SER A 256 7.52 3.27 55.57
C SER A 256 6.45 4.35 55.74
N ARG A 257 5.18 3.96 55.48
CA ARG A 257 3.98 4.79 55.67
C ARG A 257 3.07 4.15 56.74
N TYR A 258 2.93 4.81 57.89
CA TYR A 258 2.13 4.33 59.03
C TYR A 258 0.84 5.14 59.21
N HIS A 259 -0.26 4.48 59.56
CA HIS A 259 -1.48 5.15 60.06
C HIS A 259 -1.54 5.03 61.58
N ARG A 260 -1.51 6.17 62.28
CA ARG A 260 -1.33 6.28 63.73
C ARG A 260 -2.33 7.23 64.42
N PRO A 261 -3.65 6.96 64.36
CA PRO A 261 -4.68 7.71 65.11
C PRO A 261 -4.65 7.44 66.64
N ASP A 262 -3.63 6.72 67.11
CA ASP A 262 -3.29 6.48 68.53
C ASP A 262 -2.20 7.40 69.06
N LEU A 263 -1.50 8.13 68.17
CA LEU A 263 -0.55 9.17 68.52
C LEU A 263 -1.30 10.51 68.68
N PRO A 264 -1.27 11.16 69.85
CA PRO A 264 -1.97 12.43 70.09
C PRO A 264 -1.34 13.61 69.34
N GLU A 265 -2.01 14.76 69.40
CA GLU A 265 -1.59 16.01 68.74
C GLU A 265 -0.25 16.58 69.26
N THR A 266 0.14 16.26 70.50
CA THR A 266 1.47 16.59 71.06
C THR A 266 2.28 15.31 71.25
N LEU A 267 3.48 15.25 70.67
CA LEU A 267 4.41 14.12 70.77
C LEU A 267 5.75 14.54 71.36
N GLN A 268 6.41 13.57 72.01
CA GLN A 268 7.82 13.65 72.36
C GLN A 268 8.62 13.23 71.14
N VAL A 269 9.49 14.12 70.64
CA VAL A 269 10.21 13.96 69.37
C VAL A 269 11.69 14.23 69.58
N GLY A 270 12.56 13.34 69.13
CA GLY A 270 14.01 13.52 69.23
C GLY A 270 14.79 12.22 69.11
N MET A 271 15.95 12.19 69.77
CA MET A 271 17.02 11.22 69.56
C MET A 271 17.02 10.13 70.64
N VAL A 272 17.41 8.93 70.25
CA VAL A 272 17.35 7.71 71.07
C VAL A 272 18.56 6.83 70.79
N THR A 273 19.09 6.15 71.82
CA THR A 273 20.23 5.24 71.67
C THR A 273 20.09 4.06 72.64
N TYR A 274 20.51 2.86 72.24
CA TYR A 274 20.46 1.67 73.07
C TYR A 274 21.44 0.59 72.61
N THR A 275 21.80 -0.33 73.49
CA THR A 275 22.89 -1.30 73.29
C THR A 275 22.74 -2.50 74.23
N ASP A 276 23.33 -3.63 73.85
CA ASP A 276 23.51 -4.79 74.72
C ASP A 276 22.20 -5.45 75.16
N TRP A 277 21.33 -5.76 74.19
CA TRP A 277 20.10 -6.53 74.40
C TRP A 277 20.35 -7.88 75.07
N THR A 278 21.44 -8.55 74.71
CA THR A 278 21.84 -9.85 75.29
C THR A 278 21.83 -9.79 76.81
N LYS A 279 22.45 -8.76 77.40
CA LYS A 279 22.50 -8.57 78.85
C LYS A 279 21.30 -7.81 79.42
N ALA A 280 20.71 -6.89 78.66
CA ALA A 280 19.61 -6.04 79.15
C ALA A 280 18.30 -6.81 79.36
N ASN A 281 18.02 -7.84 78.54
CA ASN A 281 16.78 -8.64 78.64
C ASN A 281 16.75 -9.64 79.81
N ASP A 282 17.88 -9.83 80.53
CA ASP A 282 17.94 -10.67 81.74
C ASP A 282 17.23 -10.03 82.95
N TYR A 283 17.01 -8.72 82.91
CA TYR A 283 16.34 -7.95 83.95
C TYR A 283 14.84 -7.83 83.65
N ASP A 284 14.00 -7.69 84.67
CA ASP A 284 12.61 -7.31 84.43
C ASP A 284 12.52 -5.85 83.92
N PRO A 285 11.52 -5.50 83.08
CA PRO A 285 11.42 -4.16 82.51
C PRO A 285 11.36 -3.04 83.54
N PHE A 286 10.73 -3.25 84.70
CA PHE A 286 10.68 -2.21 85.74
C PHE A 286 12.06 -1.97 86.36
N TYR A 287 12.82 -3.03 86.60
CA TYR A 287 14.20 -2.91 87.07
C TYR A 287 15.10 -2.23 86.03
N GLN A 288 15.03 -2.61 84.75
CA GLN A 288 15.82 -1.98 83.68
C GLN A 288 15.46 -0.50 83.46
N ASN A 289 14.15 -0.16 83.46
CA ASN A 289 13.69 1.22 83.32
C ASN A 289 14.13 2.12 84.49
N ASN A 290 14.20 1.58 85.72
CA ASN A 290 14.50 2.36 86.92
C ASN A 290 15.98 2.37 87.35
N ASN A 291 16.87 1.58 86.74
CA ASN A 291 18.26 1.45 87.18
C ASN A 291 19.25 1.55 86.00
N THR A 292 20.40 2.19 86.25
CA THR A 292 21.54 2.16 85.34
C THR A 292 22.22 0.78 85.41
N LEU A 293 22.08 -0.04 84.36
CA LEU A 293 22.68 -1.38 84.33
C LEU A 293 24.17 -1.29 83.98
N GLN A 294 25.04 -1.62 84.94
CA GLN A 294 26.50 -1.54 84.80
C GLN A 294 27.21 -2.47 85.81
N PRO A 295 28.49 -2.83 85.57
CA PRO A 295 29.26 -3.70 86.46
C PRO A 295 29.28 -3.23 87.92
N GLY A 296 29.01 -4.15 88.85
CA GLY A 296 28.98 -3.89 90.30
C GLY A 296 27.60 -3.59 90.88
N GLY A 297 26.55 -3.55 90.05
CA GLY A 297 25.14 -3.51 90.50
C GLY A 297 24.59 -4.86 90.97
N TYR A 298 23.27 -4.95 91.07
CA TYR A 298 22.58 -6.24 91.08
C TYR A 298 22.63 -6.85 89.68
N ASP A 299 22.86 -8.15 89.59
CA ASP A 299 23.01 -8.87 88.32
C ASP A 299 22.37 -10.27 88.46
N PRO A 300 21.35 -10.62 87.66
CA PRO A 300 20.72 -11.95 87.64
C PRO A 300 21.58 -13.00 86.91
N THR A 301 22.47 -12.58 86.01
CA THR A 301 23.29 -13.42 85.11
C THR A 301 24.79 -13.08 85.22
N PRO A 302 25.41 -13.11 86.42
CA PRO A 302 26.78 -12.60 86.67
C PRO A 302 27.92 -13.42 86.03
N PHE A 303 27.60 -14.31 85.09
CA PHE A 303 28.55 -15.02 84.23
C PHE A 303 28.58 -14.47 82.80
N GLU A 304 27.58 -13.68 82.43
CA GLU A 304 27.45 -12.99 81.15
C GLU A 304 27.88 -11.53 81.35
N ALA A 305 28.78 -11.06 80.50
CA ALA A 305 29.38 -9.74 80.65
C ALA A 305 28.39 -8.63 80.23
N PHE A 306 28.56 -7.44 80.81
CA PHE A 306 28.02 -6.22 80.21
C PHE A 306 28.90 -5.88 79.01
N GLN A 307 28.29 -5.76 77.83
CA GLN A 307 28.96 -5.43 76.58
C GLN A 307 28.28 -4.23 75.86
N PRO A 308 28.10 -3.07 76.52
CA PRO A 308 27.62 -1.87 75.86
C PRO A 308 28.75 -1.28 75.00
N ASP A 309 28.59 -1.35 73.68
CA ASP A 309 29.59 -1.08 72.64
C ASP A 309 29.29 0.23 71.88
N LEU A 310 28.01 0.51 71.61
CA LEU A 310 27.57 1.66 70.81
C LEU A 310 28.09 3.05 71.23
N VAL A 311 28.55 3.84 70.26
CA VAL A 311 28.57 5.31 70.29
C VAL A 311 27.61 5.85 69.23
N ALA A 312 26.71 6.75 69.61
CA ALA A 312 25.84 7.46 68.67
C ALA A 312 26.11 8.97 68.72
N GLY A 313 26.58 9.52 67.60
CA GLY A 313 26.71 10.95 67.35
C GLY A 313 25.60 11.45 66.43
N TYR A 314 25.13 12.67 66.66
CA TYR A 314 24.15 13.36 65.82
C TYR A 314 24.78 14.69 65.39
N GLU A 315 24.88 14.95 64.09
CA GLU A 315 25.56 16.14 63.57
C GLU A 315 24.67 17.39 63.62
N PHE A 316 23.41 17.24 63.22
CA PHE A 316 22.38 18.24 63.40
C PHE A 316 21.04 17.58 63.73
N VAL A 317 20.07 18.35 64.21
CA VAL A 317 18.66 17.98 64.14
C VAL A 317 17.83 19.18 63.73
N GLN A 318 17.04 19.01 62.66
CA GLN A 318 16.15 20.00 62.10
C GLN A 318 14.70 19.62 62.42
N PHE A 319 13.88 20.60 62.78
CA PHE A 319 12.43 20.46 62.84
C PHE A 319 11.76 21.48 61.94
N ASP A 320 10.76 21.03 61.18
CA ASP A 320 10.09 21.82 60.14
C ASP A 320 8.57 21.61 60.16
N ARG A 321 7.81 22.60 59.67
CA ARG A 321 6.37 22.47 59.41
C ARG A 321 6.10 21.99 57.97
N PRO A 322 5.51 20.80 57.76
CA PRO A 322 5.26 20.29 56.41
C PRO A 322 4.12 21.05 55.71
N GLU A 323 4.49 21.98 54.82
CA GLU A 323 3.54 22.65 53.91
C GLU A 323 3.12 21.70 52.78
N ILE A 324 1.93 21.09 52.87
CA ILE A 324 1.44 20.11 51.90
C ILE A 324 1.20 20.79 50.53
N PRO A 325 1.90 20.40 49.44
CA PRO A 325 1.74 20.99 48.11
C PRO A 325 0.31 20.88 47.59
N VAL A 326 -0.14 21.85 46.79
CA VAL A 326 -1.55 21.98 46.39
C VAL A 326 -2.10 20.71 45.72
N ALA A 327 -1.29 20.02 44.90
CA ALA A 327 -1.64 18.75 44.27
C ALA A 327 -1.97 17.61 45.26
N LEU A 328 -1.37 17.65 46.45
CA LEU A 328 -1.49 16.62 47.49
C LEU A 328 -2.56 16.93 48.55
N GLN A 329 -3.13 18.14 48.54
CA GLN A 329 -4.10 18.58 49.54
C GLN A 329 -5.42 17.78 49.46
N GLY A 330 -5.83 17.19 50.59
CA GLY A 330 -7.08 16.44 50.72
C GLY A 330 -7.01 14.96 50.33
N LEU A 331 -5.85 14.47 49.88
CA LEU A 331 -5.60 13.04 49.61
C LEU A 331 -5.28 12.26 50.89
N ASP A 332 -5.57 10.95 50.93
CA ASP A 332 -4.87 10.05 51.86
C ASP A 332 -3.45 9.83 51.36
N LEU A 333 -2.51 10.66 51.82
CA LEU A 333 -1.07 10.60 51.49
C LEU A 333 -0.40 9.23 51.79
N ARG A 334 -1.08 8.32 52.49
CA ARG A 334 -0.61 6.94 52.69
C ARG A 334 -0.99 5.99 51.55
N THR A 335 -2.02 6.29 50.75
CA THR A 335 -2.56 5.37 49.72
C THR A 335 -2.91 6.00 48.37
N GLN A 336 -2.91 7.33 48.25
CA GLN A 336 -3.27 8.03 47.01
C GLN A 336 -2.11 8.77 46.36
N ALA A 337 -1.13 9.26 47.14
CA ALA A 337 0.11 9.81 46.62
C ALA A 337 1.12 8.69 46.33
N SER A 338 1.79 8.72 45.18
CA SER A 338 2.89 7.82 44.81
C SER A 338 4.12 7.99 45.70
N ASP A 339 5.14 7.15 45.55
CA ASP A 339 6.42 7.34 46.26
C ASP A 339 7.17 8.57 45.71
N GLN A 340 7.09 8.83 44.39
CA GLN A 340 7.74 9.98 43.76
C GLN A 340 7.14 11.32 44.22
N GLU A 341 5.81 11.44 44.30
CA GLU A 341 5.17 12.66 44.82
C GLU A 341 5.55 12.91 46.29
N MET A 342 5.60 11.86 47.11
CA MET A 342 6.01 11.96 48.51
C MET A 342 7.51 12.30 48.66
N LEU A 343 8.37 11.87 47.74
CA LEU A 343 9.79 12.24 47.66
C LEU A 343 10.04 13.59 46.99
N SER A 344 9.06 14.15 46.30
CA SER A 344 9.10 15.52 45.77
C SER A 344 8.67 16.55 46.83
N PHE A 345 7.92 16.10 47.85
CA PHE A 345 7.41 16.89 48.98
C PHE A 345 8.27 16.76 50.26
N LEU A 346 8.73 15.54 50.58
CA LEU A 346 9.61 15.25 51.71
C LEU A 346 11.05 14.98 51.21
N GLY A 347 11.98 14.62 52.10
CA GLY A 347 13.40 14.52 51.74
C GLY A 347 14.06 15.90 51.73
N GLU A 348 14.68 16.30 50.61
CA GLU A 348 15.38 17.59 50.47
C GLU A 348 14.42 18.79 50.33
N ASN A 349 13.22 18.57 49.79
CA ASN A 349 12.24 19.62 49.48
C ASN A 349 11.35 20.03 50.67
N VAL A 350 11.71 19.65 51.90
CA VAL A 350 10.99 20.10 53.10
C VAL A 350 11.17 21.63 53.23
N ASN A 351 10.10 22.37 52.97
CA ASN A 351 10.07 23.84 52.80
C ASN A 351 10.71 24.38 51.50
N GLY A 352 10.83 23.55 50.46
CA GLY A 352 11.18 24.02 49.11
C GLY A 352 10.05 24.84 48.45
N PRO A 353 10.35 25.72 47.47
CA PRO A 353 9.31 26.41 46.70
C PRO A 353 8.51 25.43 45.82
N ASP A 354 7.24 25.77 45.51
CA ASP A 354 6.46 25.09 44.47
C ASP A 354 7.19 25.23 43.12
N LEU A 355 7.97 24.21 42.73
CA LEU A 355 8.65 24.16 41.44
C LEU A 355 7.67 23.76 40.33
N PRO A 356 7.76 24.38 39.13
CA PRO A 356 6.95 23.98 38.00
C PRO A 356 7.27 22.54 37.57
N THR A 357 6.24 21.74 37.39
CA THR A 357 6.33 20.40 36.80
C THR A 357 6.29 20.51 35.29
N VAL A 358 7.26 19.92 34.59
CA VAL A 358 7.39 19.95 33.13
C VAL A 358 6.99 18.60 32.53
N THR A 359 6.13 18.65 31.50
CA THR A 359 5.73 17.51 30.67
C THR A 359 6.14 17.73 29.21
N LEU A 360 6.19 16.63 28.46
CA LEU A 360 6.53 16.59 27.04
C LEU A 360 5.41 15.91 26.24
N GLU A 361 4.98 16.53 25.16
CA GLU A 361 4.05 15.95 24.18
C GLU A 361 4.60 16.20 22.76
N THR A 362 4.35 15.26 21.83
CA THR A 362 4.52 15.54 20.38
C THR A 362 3.21 16.08 19.83
N SER A 363 3.27 17.14 19.01
CA SER A 363 2.08 17.73 18.37
C SER A 363 1.86 17.24 16.93
N VAL A 364 2.80 16.48 16.37
CA VAL A 364 2.85 16.09 14.96
C VAL A 364 2.57 14.60 14.73
N LEU A 365 1.97 14.32 13.57
CA LEU A 365 2.00 13.01 12.93
C LEU A 365 3.41 12.77 12.33
N PRO A 366 3.74 11.56 11.85
CA PRO A 366 4.89 11.37 10.97
C PRO A 366 4.93 12.41 9.83
N VAL A 367 6.13 12.84 9.46
CA VAL A 367 6.37 13.86 8.42
C VAL A 367 7.28 13.32 7.32
N GLU A 368 6.96 13.60 6.06
CA GLU A 368 7.82 13.30 4.90
C GLU A 368 9.16 14.05 5.00
N GLU A 369 10.25 13.49 4.47
CA GLU A 369 11.64 14.02 4.49
C GLU A 369 11.88 15.24 3.55
N LEU A 370 11.02 16.24 3.64
CA LEU A 370 11.07 17.45 2.83
C LEU A 370 11.78 18.59 3.59
N SER A 371 12.50 19.45 2.87
CA SER A 371 13.18 20.66 3.38
C SER A 371 12.24 21.78 3.87
N SER A 372 10.95 21.46 4.00
CA SER A 372 9.91 22.30 4.62
C SER A 372 9.14 21.58 5.74
N SER A 373 9.46 20.31 6.02
CA SER A 373 8.92 19.52 7.12
C SER A 373 9.61 19.88 8.43
N GLN A 374 8.82 19.83 9.51
CA GLN A 374 9.28 20.13 10.86
C GLN A 374 8.63 19.17 11.85
N LEU A 375 9.43 18.57 12.74
CA LEU A 375 8.91 17.89 13.92
C LEU A 375 8.75 18.91 15.06
N GLU A 376 7.57 18.99 15.66
CA GLU A 376 7.30 19.84 16.83
C GLU A 376 7.13 19.01 18.12
N PHE A 377 8.03 19.24 19.08
CA PHE A 377 7.91 18.74 20.44
C PHE A 377 7.47 19.88 21.35
N VAL A 378 6.30 19.74 21.98
CA VAL A 378 5.71 20.75 22.85
C VAL A 378 6.01 20.39 24.30
N PHE A 379 6.91 21.16 24.90
CA PHE A 379 7.17 21.13 26.33
C PHE A 379 6.09 21.99 27.00
N GLN A 380 5.41 21.44 28.00
CA GLN A 380 4.41 22.16 28.79
C GLN A 380 4.88 22.22 30.24
N ARG A 381 4.42 23.21 31.00
CA ARG A 381 4.65 23.29 32.44
C ARG A 381 3.35 23.55 33.21
N SER A 382 3.30 23.14 34.47
CA SER A 382 2.22 23.49 35.40
C SER A 382 2.16 25.00 35.69
N ALA A 383 1.09 25.44 36.35
CA ALA A 383 0.57 26.81 36.27
C ALA A 383 1.20 27.80 37.28
N GLU A 384 2.31 27.45 37.90
CA GLU A 384 3.02 28.26 38.89
C GLU A 384 3.62 29.51 38.22
N GLN A 385 3.81 30.59 38.97
CA GLN A 385 4.38 31.82 38.42
C GLN A 385 5.92 31.74 38.41
N ILE A 386 6.56 31.99 37.27
CA ILE A 386 8.02 32.02 37.14
C ILE A 386 8.49 33.37 36.58
N ASP A 387 8.94 34.23 37.49
CA ASP A 387 9.44 35.58 37.21
C ASP A 387 10.71 35.61 36.34
N GLN A 388 11.33 34.45 36.05
CA GLN A 388 12.53 34.28 35.20
C GLN A 388 12.29 33.18 34.15
N PRO A 389 13.05 33.18 33.03
CA PRO A 389 13.04 32.08 32.07
C PRO A 389 13.50 30.76 32.71
N LEU A 390 12.88 29.65 32.32
CA LEU A 390 13.18 28.30 32.80
C LEU A 390 13.83 27.49 31.68
N THR A 391 15.06 27.03 31.86
CA THR A 391 15.73 26.11 30.92
C THR A 391 15.56 24.67 31.37
N VAL A 392 15.16 23.82 30.43
CA VAL A 392 14.91 22.38 30.60
C VAL A 392 15.88 21.62 29.70
N ALA A 393 16.59 20.65 30.28
CA ALA A 393 17.49 19.77 29.55
C ALA A 393 16.75 18.53 29.02
N TYR A 394 17.13 18.08 27.83
CA TYR A 394 16.61 16.85 27.22
C TYR A 394 17.72 16.05 26.53
N GLN A 395 17.58 14.72 26.55
CA GLN A 395 18.39 13.81 25.78
C GLN A 395 17.71 13.48 24.45
N ILE A 396 18.52 13.33 23.40
CA ILE A 396 18.11 12.91 22.06
C ILE A 396 18.47 11.42 21.89
N SER A 397 17.60 10.69 21.22
CA SER A 397 17.71 9.27 20.90
C SER A 397 16.84 8.95 19.68
N GLY A 398 16.84 7.71 19.22
CA GLY A 398 16.11 7.29 18.02
C GLY A 398 17.02 6.52 17.07
N SER A 399 16.67 6.54 15.79
CA SER A 399 17.53 6.09 14.69
C SER A 399 18.12 7.28 13.91
N ALA A 400 17.32 8.34 13.74
CA ALA A 400 17.66 9.63 13.11
C ALA A 400 19.04 10.18 13.50
N THR A 401 19.83 10.60 12.51
CA THR A 401 21.22 11.05 12.63
C THR A 401 21.34 12.59 12.59
N PRO A 402 21.70 13.24 13.71
CA PRO A 402 21.81 14.70 13.77
C PRO A 402 22.80 15.27 12.74
N GLY A 403 22.29 16.02 11.76
CA GLY A 403 23.06 16.65 10.69
C GLY A 403 23.13 15.89 9.37
N LEU A 404 22.40 14.78 9.23
CA LEU A 404 22.03 14.20 7.93
C LEU A 404 20.56 14.49 7.65
N ASP A 405 19.66 13.84 8.38
CA ASP A 405 18.19 13.82 8.24
C ASP A 405 17.45 14.88 9.10
N PHE A 406 18.09 15.44 10.15
CA PHE A 406 17.56 16.63 10.85
C PHE A 406 18.64 17.59 11.38
N GLN A 407 18.28 18.86 11.57
CA GLN A 407 19.22 19.85 12.10
C GLN A 407 19.69 19.52 13.53
N SER A 408 21.00 19.48 13.76
CA SER A 408 21.60 19.20 15.08
C SER A 408 21.08 20.15 16.19
N LEU A 409 20.48 19.57 17.22
CA LEU A 409 19.81 20.28 18.31
C LEU A 409 20.73 20.57 19.51
N SER A 410 20.27 21.45 20.41
CA SER A 410 21.01 21.94 21.58
C SER A 410 21.08 20.96 22.77
N GLY A 411 20.07 20.11 22.95
CA GLY A 411 19.86 19.36 24.20
C GLY A 411 19.23 20.20 25.34
N GLU A 412 18.91 21.47 25.08
CA GLU A 412 18.28 22.39 26.04
C GLU A 412 17.19 23.23 25.35
N ILE A 413 16.05 23.44 26.02
CA ILE A 413 14.96 24.32 25.60
C ILE A 413 14.64 25.32 26.71
N THR A 414 14.24 26.54 26.38
CA THR A 414 13.95 27.59 27.38
C THR A 414 12.52 28.09 27.26
N PHE A 415 11.73 27.91 28.31
CA PHE A 415 10.48 28.65 28.51
C PHE A 415 10.82 30.11 28.83
N ALA A 416 10.19 31.07 28.16
CA ALA A 416 10.23 32.47 28.58
C ALA A 416 9.54 32.65 29.95
N ALA A 417 9.86 33.73 30.67
CA ALA A 417 9.22 34.03 31.95
C ALA A 417 7.67 34.01 31.81
N ASP A 418 7.03 33.35 32.77
CA ASP A 418 5.63 32.92 32.81
C ASP A 418 5.07 32.11 31.62
N ALA A 419 5.80 31.85 30.54
CA ALA A 419 5.29 31.08 29.39
C ALA A 419 4.93 29.64 29.79
N ALA A 420 3.68 29.22 29.55
CA ALA A 420 3.20 27.88 29.93
C ALA A 420 3.67 26.76 28.99
N THR A 421 4.18 27.10 27.80
CA THR A 421 4.70 26.16 26.80
C THR A 421 5.99 26.66 26.18
N ALA A 422 6.82 25.73 25.71
CA ALA A 422 7.94 25.97 24.82
C ALA A 422 7.94 24.89 23.72
N THR A 423 7.94 25.32 22.45
CA THR A 423 7.99 24.39 21.32
C THR A 423 9.43 24.25 20.83
N LEU A 424 9.95 23.04 20.85
CA LEU A 424 11.14 22.65 20.11
C LEU A 424 10.72 22.28 18.69
N VAL A 425 10.98 23.20 17.76
CA VAL A 425 10.85 22.95 16.32
C VAL A 425 12.15 22.33 15.83
N VAL A 426 12.05 21.21 15.12
CA VAL A 426 13.17 20.50 14.53
C VAL A 426 13.01 20.54 13.02
N ASP A 427 13.86 21.30 12.33
CA ASP A 427 13.92 21.33 10.87
C ASP A 427 14.44 19.98 10.36
N VAL A 428 13.61 19.32 9.53
CA VAL A 428 13.99 18.12 8.77
C VAL A 428 14.88 18.55 7.60
N LEU A 429 15.83 17.69 7.23
CA LEU A 429 16.71 17.87 6.08
C LEU A 429 16.24 16.92 4.97
N GLU A 430 16.45 17.30 3.71
CA GLU A 430 16.03 16.55 2.51
C GLU A 430 17.31 16.25 1.71
N ASP A 431 17.60 14.99 1.38
CA ASP A 431 18.72 14.64 0.48
C ASP A 431 18.35 13.94 -0.85
N ALA A 432 18.71 12.67 -1.07
CA ALA A 432 18.52 11.91 -2.30
C ALA A 432 18.83 10.40 -2.10
N LEU A 433 18.58 9.84 -0.92
CA LEU A 433 19.01 8.50 -0.49
C LEU A 433 17.82 7.69 0.06
N ASP A 434 17.55 6.54 -0.57
CA ASP A 434 16.63 5.51 -0.09
C ASP A 434 17.11 4.92 1.25
N GLU A 435 16.49 5.37 2.34
CA GLU A 435 16.77 5.01 3.73
C GLU A 435 15.45 4.66 4.49
N PRO A 436 15.48 3.83 5.56
CA PRO A 436 14.25 3.34 6.18
C PRO A 436 13.66 4.33 7.21
N ASP A 437 12.34 4.59 7.16
CA ASP A 437 11.52 5.36 8.16
C ASP A 437 12.22 5.61 9.51
N GLU A 438 12.74 6.83 9.69
CA GLU A 438 13.58 7.21 10.82
C GLU A 438 12.77 7.71 12.03
N SER A 439 13.33 7.55 13.23
CA SER A 439 12.69 7.97 14.48
C SER A 439 13.55 8.98 15.24
N LEU A 440 12.93 10.07 15.70
CA LEU A 440 13.54 11.07 16.59
C LEU A 440 12.81 11.08 17.94
N ALA A 441 13.50 10.69 19.00
CA ALA A 441 12.95 10.54 20.34
C ALA A 441 13.63 11.47 21.36
N ILE A 442 12.83 12.28 22.03
CA ILE A 442 13.23 13.27 23.03
C ILE A 442 12.81 12.77 24.43
N GLN A 443 13.78 12.76 25.35
CA GLN A 443 13.59 12.37 26.74
C GLN A 443 13.95 13.55 27.66
N LEU A 444 13.01 14.00 28.50
CA LEU A 444 13.29 15.01 29.53
C LEU A 444 14.32 14.48 30.55
N LEU A 445 15.24 15.35 30.93
CA LEU A 445 16.18 15.14 32.03
C LEU A 445 15.71 15.93 33.26
N ALA A 446 16.00 15.42 34.46
CA ALA A 446 15.73 16.14 35.70
C ALA A 446 16.61 17.39 35.83
N GLY A 447 16.09 18.44 36.48
CA GLY A 447 16.80 19.68 36.76
C GLY A 447 16.47 20.22 38.15
N ASN A 448 17.18 21.26 38.57
CA ASN A 448 17.05 21.82 39.93
C ASN A 448 15.90 22.82 40.05
N ASP A 449 15.46 23.41 38.93
CA ASP A 449 14.47 24.50 38.88
C ASP A 449 13.08 24.03 38.40
N TYR A 450 12.90 22.71 38.18
CA TYR A 450 11.64 22.10 37.73
C TYR A 450 11.54 20.62 38.13
N LEU A 451 10.31 20.13 38.26
CA LEU A 451 10.01 18.70 38.45
C LEU A 451 9.64 18.03 37.11
N LEU A 452 9.75 16.71 37.03
CA LEU A 452 9.29 15.92 35.88
C LEU A 452 7.84 15.47 36.07
N GLY A 453 6.98 15.68 35.07
CA GLY A 453 5.58 15.27 35.07
C GLY A 453 5.31 13.87 34.50
N GLU A 454 4.03 13.55 34.25
CA GLU A 454 3.61 12.21 33.82
C GLU A 454 4.21 11.77 32.48
N THR A 455 4.34 12.69 31.51
CA THR A 455 4.99 12.42 30.21
C THR A 455 6.37 13.07 30.15
N THR A 456 7.40 12.23 30.15
CA THR A 456 8.81 12.66 30.01
C THR A 456 9.46 12.22 28.70
N PHE A 457 8.76 11.45 27.89
CA PHE A 457 9.24 10.89 26.61
C PHE A 457 8.25 11.23 25.51
N ALA A 458 8.75 11.68 24.35
CA ALA A 458 7.97 11.80 23.12
C ALA A 458 8.85 11.46 21.91
N SER A 459 8.23 10.93 20.86
CA SER A 459 8.92 10.60 19.60
C SER A 459 8.14 11.11 18.40
N GLY A 460 8.87 11.66 17.44
CA GLY A 460 8.41 11.88 16.06
C GLY A 460 9.02 10.83 15.13
N THR A 461 8.47 10.74 13.92
CA THR A 461 8.95 9.88 12.83
C THR A 461 9.14 10.75 11.60
N ILE A 462 10.28 10.59 10.95
CA ILE A 462 10.56 11.09 9.61
C ILE A 462 10.27 9.91 8.67
N LEU A 463 9.46 10.13 7.65
CA LEU A 463 9.21 9.16 6.59
C LEU A 463 10.14 9.51 5.44
N ASP A 464 10.92 8.55 4.96
CA ASP A 464 11.67 8.75 3.72
C ASP A 464 10.69 8.96 2.56
N ASN A 465 11.04 9.87 1.65
CA ASN A 465 10.31 10.14 0.42
C ASN A 465 11.12 9.85 -0.86
N ASP A 466 12.37 9.38 -0.73
CA ASP A 466 13.15 8.80 -1.81
C ASP A 466 12.82 7.30 -1.97
N TYR A 467 13.36 6.69 -3.04
CA TYR A 467 13.29 5.26 -3.30
C TYR A 467 14.34 4.84 -4.34
N THR A 468 14.94 3.65 -4.18
CA THR A 468 15.76 3.07 -5.24
C THR A 468 14.84 2.60 -6.37
N ASN A 469 14.77 3.37 -7.46
CA ASN A 469 14.04 3.02 -8.67
C ASN A 469 14.49 1.63 -9.20
N VAL A 470 13.63 0.64 -9.03
CA VAL A 470 13.75 -0.71 -9.62
C VAL A 470 13.21 -0.67 -11.05
N ALA A 471 13.72 -1.52 -11.95
CA ALA A 471 13.16 -1.61 -13.29
C ALA A 471 11.83 -2.38 -13.31
N PRO A 472 10.88 -2.02 -14.19
CA PRO A 472 9.62 -2.74 -14.33
C PRO A 472 9.84 -4.21 -14.71
N VAL A 473 8.87 -5.05 -14.35
CA VAL A 473 8.87 -6.49 -14.65
C VAL A 473 7.76 -6.80 -15.65
N ALA A 474 8.15 -7.26 -16.85
CA ALA A 474 7.23 -7.75 -17.85
C ALA A 474 6.97 -9.26 -17.68
N THR A 475 5.72 -9.69 -17.91
CA THR A 475 5.30 -11.10 -17.84
C THR A 475 4.81 -11.59 -19.21
N PRO A 476 4.99 -12.89 -19.55
CA PRO A 476 4.69 -13.38 -20.90
C PRO A 476 3.23 -13.20 -21.34
N ILE A 477 3.02 -12.34 -22.34
CA ILE A 477 1.75 -12.19 -23.06
C ILE A 477 1.54 -13.41 -23.96
N ALA A 478 0.33 -13.97 -23.97
CA ALA A 478 0.00 -15.09 -24.84
C ALA A 478 -0.17 -14.63 -26.30
N ASN A 479 0.35 -15.40 -27.25
CA ASN A 479 0.12 -15.16 -28.69
C ASN A 479 -1.38 -15.11 -29.02
N GLN A 480 -1.74 -14.18 -29.90
CA GLN A 480 -3.10 -13.85 -30.27
C GLN A 480 -3.40 -14.29 -31.70
N SER A 481 -4.65 -14.66 -31.96
CA SER A 481 -5.14 -15.03 -33.29
C SER A 481 -6.56 -14.52 -33.51
N LEU A 482 -6.81 -13.96 -34.68
CA LEU A 482 -8.13 -13.52 -35.13
C LEU A 482 -8.27 -13.71 -36.65
N THR A 483 -9.50 -13.61 -37.15
CA THR A 483 -9.79 -13.62 -38.59
C THR A 483 -9.88 -12.19 -39.13
N GLU A 484 -9.58 -11.99 -40.41
CA GLU A 484 -9.90 -10.79 -41.18
C GLU A 484 -11.34 -10.29 -40.86
N GLY A 485 -11.48 -8.97 -40.65
CA GLY A 485 -12.76 -8.33 -40.31
C GLY A 485 -13.24 -8.51 -38.87
N ALA A 486 -12.60 -9.34 -38.04
CA ALA A 486 -12.92 -9.45 -36.61
C ALA A 486 -12.35 -8.28 -35.81
N ALA A 487 -13.08 -7.80 -34.80
CA ALA A 487 -12.59 -6.74 -33.92
C ALA A 487 -11.55 -7.30 -32.92
N PHE A 488 -10.34 -6.74 -32.93
CA PHE A 488 -9.31 -7.00 -31.94
C PHE A 488 -9.47 -6.08 -30.73
N ASN A 489 -9.32 -6.62 -29.53
CA ASN A 489 -9.23 -5.87 -28.28
C ASN A 489 -8.40 -6.67 -27.26
N LEU A 490 -7.22 -6.17 -26.89
CA LEU A 490 -6.35 -6.78 -25.86
C LEU A 490 -5.86 -5.70 -24.90
N ASP A 491 -6.10 -5.89 -23.61
CA ASP A 491 -5.45 -5.13 -22.54
C ASP A 491 -4.16 -5.85 -22.14
N VAL A 492 -3.03 -5.18 -22.27
CA VAL A 492 -1.71 -5.67 -21.85
C VAL A 492 -1.20 -5.00 -20.58
N SER A 493 -1.92 -4.03 -20.01
CA SER A 493 -1.50 -3.38 -18.75
C SER A 493 -1.31 -4.34 -17.57
N PRO A 494 -2.08 -5.44 -17.39
CA PRO A 494 -1.87 -6.38 -16.28
C PRO A 494 -0.62 -7.26 -16.40
N TYR A 495 0.11 -7.18 -17.52
CA TYR A 495 1.32 -7.96 -17.75
C TYR A 495 2.60 -7.25 -17.31
N PHE A 496 2.51 -5.98 -16.91
CA PHE A 496 3.61 -5.18 -16.39
C PHE A 496 3.35 -4.81 -14.94
N THR A 497 4.34 -5.00 -14.08
CA THR A 497 4.30 -4.62 -12.67
C THR A 497 5.62 -3.98 -12.28
N ASP A 498 5.56 -2.85 -11.60
CA ASP A 498 6.72 -2.26 -10.93
C ASP A 498 6.66 -2.48 -9.41
N ALA A 499 7.82 -2.44 -8.77
CA ALA A 499 7.92 -2.37 -7.32
C ALA A 499 7.58 -0.97 -6.78
N ASN A 500 7.90 0.10 -7.53
CA ASN A 500 7.79 1.49 -7.07
C ASN A 500 6.46 2.20 -7.42
N LEU A 501 5.53 1.51 -8.09
CA LEU A 501 4.16 2.00 -8.32
C LEU A 501 3.39 2.44 -7.04
N PRO A 502 3.57 1.84 -5.85
CA PRO A 502 2.97 2.35 -4.61
C PRO A 502 3.54 3.70 -4.17
N ASP A 503 4.80 3.97 -4.53
CA ASP A 503 5.63 5.09 -4.08
C ASP A 503 5.40 6.35 -4.95
N GLY A 504 4.55 6.24 -5.96
CA GLY A 504 4.13 7.34 -6.85
C GLY A 504 4.69 7.29 -8.27
N ASP A 505 5.50 6.27 -8.61
CA ASP A 505 5.96 6.02 -9.99
C ASP A 505 4.80 5.80 -10.97
N GLN A 506 5.07 5.98 -12.28
CA GLN A 506 4.08 5.78 -13.35
C GLN A 506 4.68 5.10 -14.58
N LEU A 507 4.27 3.84 -14.81
CA LEU A 507 4.62 3.11 -16.02
C LEU A 507 4.02 3.74 -17.29
N THR A 508 4.91 4.18 -18.18
CA THR A 508 4.57 4.55 -19.56
C THR A 508 4.72 3.33 -20.47
N LEU A 509 3.61 2.89 -21.07
CA LEU A 509 3.64 1.76 -22.01
C LEU A 509 3.85 2.24 -23.45
N LEU A 510 4.74 1.57 -24.18
CA LEU A 510 4.98 1.76 -25.61
C LEU A 510 4.80 0.42 -26.35
N ALA A 511 4.38 0.48 -27.61
CA ALA A 511 4.23 -0.71 -28.46
C ALA A 511 4.72 -0.45 -29.88
N ALA A 512 5.49 -1.39 -30.42
CA ALA A 512 6.06 -1.38 -31.76
C ALA A 512 6.10 -2.80 -32.34
N LEU A 513 6.50 -2.94 -33.60
CA LEU A 513 6.90 -4.25 -34.13
C LEU A 513 8.29 -4.62 -33.61
N SER A 514 8.60 -5.92 -33.46
CA SER A 514 9.88 -6.41 -32.88
C SER A 514 11.15 -6.07 -33.68
N ASN A 515 11.00 -5.44 -34.85
CA ASN A 515 12.07 -4.88 -35.65
C ASN A 515 12.24 -3.35 -35.49
N GLY A 516 11.43 -2.70 -34.66
CA GLY A 516 11.40 -1.25 -34.43
C GLY A 516 10.48 -0.45 -35.37
N ASP A 517 9.76 -1.09 -36.30
CA ASP A 517 8.79 -0.41 -37.16
C ASP A 517 7.50 -0.05 -36.39
N PRO A 518 6.78 1.01 -36.79
CA PRO A 518 5.49 1.36 -36.19
C PRO A 518 4.42 0.28 -36.45
N LEU A 519 3.44 0.20 -35.53
CA LEU A 519 2.29 -0.71 -35.69
C LEU A 519 1.52 -0.43 -37.00
N PRO A 520 0.97 -1.46 -37.66
CA PRO A 520 0.08 -1.30 -38.81
C PRO A 520 -1.10 -0.36 -38.52
N GLY A 521 -1.50 0.45 -39.49
CA GLY A 521 -2.50 1.53 -39.29
C GLY A 521 -3.92 1.08 -38.88
N TRP A 522 -4.23 -0.22 -38.90
CA TRP A 522 -5.47 -0.79 -38.37
C TRP A 522 -5.39 -1.13 -36.87
N LEU A 523 -4.18 -1.22 -36.30
CA LEU A 523 -3.89 -1.67 -34.94
C LEU A 523 -3.46 -0.48 -34.08
N ILE A 524 -4.40 0.04 -33.29
CA ILE A 524 -4.23 1.21 -32.45
C ILE A 524 -3.89 0.75 -31.02
N PHE A 525 -2.73 1.16 -30.51
CA PHE A 525 -2.35 0.99 -29.11
C PHE A 525 -2.59 2.28 -28.31
N ASN A 526 -3.31 2.18 -27.18
CA ASN A 526 -3.48 3.28 -26.24
C ASN A 526 -2.49 3.15 -25.08
N ALA A 527 -1.38 3.88 -25.16
CA ALA A 527 -0.33 3.94 -24.15
C ALA A 527 -0.82 4.26 -22.72
N VAL A 528 -1.93 5.01 -22.57
CA VAL A 528 -2.48 5.42 -21.27
C VAL A 528 -3.30 4.31 -20.60
N THR A 529 -3.81 3.34 -21.36
CA THR A 529 -4.64 2.24 -20.83
C THR A 529 -4.09 0.85 -21.11
N GLY A 530 -2.95 0.73 -21.79
CA GLY A 530 -2.40 -0.55 -22.22
C GLY A 530 -3.28 -1.33 -23.20
N VAL A 531 -4.24 -0.70 -23.88
CA VAL A 531 -5.21 -1.41 -24.74
C VAL A 531 -4.83 -1.31 -26.22
N PHE A 532 -4.65 -2.46 -26.86
CA PHE A 532 -4.71 -2.61 -28.32
C PHE A 532 -6.16 -2.72 -28.78
N SER A 533 -6.48 -2.06 -29.90
CA SER A 533 -7.78 -2.16 -30.57
C SER A 533 -7.61 -2.08 -32.09
N GLY A 534 -8.49 -2.74 -32.86
CA GLY A 534 -8.40 -2.68 -34.33
C GLY A 534 -9.38 -3.59 -35.06
N VAL A 535 -9.40 -3.49 -36.40
CA VAL A 535 -10.09 -4.42 -37.30
C VAL A 535 -9.18 -4.64 -38.51
N PRO A 536 -8.58 -5.84 -38.70
CA PRO A 536 -7.69 -6.10 -39.83
C PRO A 536 -8.46 -6.34 -41.13
N THR A 537 -7.84 -5.98 -42.24
CA THR A 537 -8.32 -6.22 -43.60
C THR A 537 -7.53 -7.37 -44.25
N PHE A 538 -7.90 -7.79 -45.48
CA PHE A 538 -7.09 -8.75 -46.23
C PHE A 538 -5.62 -8.36 -46.41
N ALA A 539 -5.32 -7.06 -46.50
CA ALA A 539 -3.94 -6.57 -46.64
C ALA A 539 -3.08 -6.86 -45.40
N ASP A 540 -3.72 -7.20 -44.28
CA ASP A 540 -3.12 -7.41 -42.97
C ASP A 540 -3.03 -8.90 -42.59
N VAL A 541 -3.42 -9.81 -43.50
CA VAL A 541 -3.36 -11.27 -43.31
C VAL A 541 -1.91 -11.75 -43.22
N GLY A 542 -1.60 -12.49 -42.17
CA GLY A 542 -0.25 -12.95 -41.84
C GLY A 542 -0.02 -12.96 -40.32
N SER A 543 1.24 -12.99 -39.91
CA SER A 543 1.64 -12.87 -38.51
C SER A 543 2.59 -11.70 -38.34
N ILE A 544 2.31 -10.84 -37.35
CA ILE A 544 3.23 -9.80 -36.88
C ILE A 544 3.69 -10.14 -35.46
N GLU A 545 4.91 -9.73 -35.12
CA GLU A 545 5.47 -9.86 -33.77
C GLU A 545 5.58 -8.46 -33.17
N ILE A 546 4.96 -8.28 -32.02
CA ILE A 546 4.77 -6.99 -31.36
C ILE A 546 5.62 -7.01 -30.09
N GLU A 547 6.45 -5.98 -29.93
CA GLU A 547 7.14 -5.68 -28.68
C GLU A 547 6.32 -4.64 -27.92
N VAL A 548 6.06 -4.91 -26.64
CA VAL A 548 5.49 -3.94 -25.70
C VAL A 548 6.52 -3.70 -24.61
N THR A 549 6.88 -2.44 -24.43
CA THR A 549 7.86 -1.98 -23.44
C THR A 549 7.15 -1.16 -22.37
N ALA A 550 7.40 -1.47 -21.10
CA ALA A 550 7.12 -0.55 -20.00
C ALA A 550 8.39 0.25 -19.69
N ALA A 551 8.21 1.54 -19.41
CA ALA A 551 9.23 2.42 -18.86
C ALA A 551 8.71 3.05 -17.56
N ASP A 552 9.53 3.04 -16.51
CA ASP A 552 9.29 3.80 -15.27
C ASP A 552 9.64 5.29 -15.44
N LEU A 553 9.44 6.10 -14.39
CA LEU A 553 9.79 7.51 -14.39
C LEU A 553 11.32 7.75 -14.31
N GLY A 554 12.09 6.80 -13.75
CA GLY A 554 13.56 6.82 -13.73
C GLY A 554 14.23 6.55 -15.08
N GLY A 555 13.48 6.01 -16.05
CA GLY A 555 13.94 5.64 -17.38
C GLY A 555 14.54 4.22 -17.50
N LEU A 556 14.30 3.32 -16.55
CA LEU A 556 14.55 1.88 -16.76
C LEU A 556 13.35 1.25 -17.47
N THR A 557 13.57 0.10 -18.11
CA THR A 557 12.60 -0.50 -19.02
C THR A 557 12.66 -2.03 -19.03
N ASP A 558 11.53 -2.68 -19.22
CA ASP A 558 11.45 -4.10 -19.60
C ASP A 558 10.41 -4.33 -20.70
N SER A 559 10.63 -5.37 -21.51
CA SER A 559 9.92 -5.63 -22.76
C SER A 559 9.41 -7.08 -22.83
N VAL A 560 8.20 -7.24 -23.36
CA VAL A 560 7.65 -8.55 -23.72
C VAL A 560 7.19 -8.58 -25.18
N LEU A 561 7.48 -9.71 -25.83
CA LEU A 561 7.08 -10.00 -27.20
C LEU A 561 5.84 -10.91 -27.22
N PHE A 562 4.90 -10.62 -28.12
CA PHE A 562 3.85 -11.57 -28.51
C PHE A 562 3.58 -11.53 -30.01
N GLN A 563 3.16 -12.67 -30.56
CA GLN A 563 2.73 -12.76 -31.95
C GLN A 563 1.23 -12.51 -32.08
N LEU A 564 0.82 -11.67 -33.04
CA LEU A 564 -0.56 -11.46 -33.47
C LEU A 564 -0.72 -12.03 -34.88
N THR A 565 -1.62 -13.01 -35.06
CA THR A 565 -1.87 -13.65 -36.36
C THR A 565 -3.27 -13.35 -36.87
N VAL A 566 -3.36 -12.81 -38.08
CA VAL A 566 -4.60 -12.56 -38.82
C VAL A 566 -4.77 -13.67 -39.86
N ALA A 567 -5.77 -14.52 -39.67
CA ALA A 567 -6.19 -15.53 -40.65
C ALA A 567 -7.10 -14.90 -41.72
N PRO A 568 -7.01 -15.30 -43.00
CA PRO A 568 -7.94 -14.84 -44.04
C PRO A 568 -9.34 -15.39 -43.83
N LEU A 569 -10.35 -14.67 -44.31
CA LEU A 569 -11.70 -15.25 -44.49
C LEU A 569 -11.71 -16.21 -45.70
N PRO A 570 -12.49 -17.31 -45.66
CA PRO A 570 -12.88 -18.04 -46.87
C PRO A 570 -13.51 -17.10 -47.89
N ARG A 571 -13.34 -17.39 -49.19
CA ARG A 571 -13.97 -16.62 -50.25
C ARG A 571 -14.82 -17.48 -51.15
N THR A 572 -15.95 -16.93 -51.59
CA THR A 572 -16.79 -17.55 -52.61
C THR A 572 -16.73 -16.75 -53.90
N GLN A 573 -16.68 -17.44 -55.03
CA GLN A 573 -16.78 -16.86 -56.37
C GLN A 573 -18.01 -17.41 -57.07
N LEU A 574 -18.69 -16.55 -57.84
CA LEU A 574 -19.65 -16.98 -58.87
C LEU A 574 -19.14 -16.60 -60.25
N GLN A 575 -19.37 -17.47 -61.22
CA GLN A 575 -18.97 -17.25 -62.61
C GLN A 575 -20.10 -17.65 -63.56
N LEU A 576 -20.57 -16.68 -64.36
CA LEU A 576 -21.62 -16.88 -65.36
C LEU A 576 -20.98 -17.26 -66.71
N ARG A 577 -21.51 -18.28 -67.38
CA ARG A 577 -21.07 -18.73 -68.71
C ARG A 577 -22.26 -18.89 -69.64
N VAL A 578 -22.14 -18.38 -70.86
CA VAL A 578 -23.14 -18.51 -71.93
C VAL A 578 -22.62 -19.54 -72.90
N VAL A 579 -23.40 -20.60 -73.13
CA VAL A 579 -22.99 -21.76 -73.92
C VAL A 579 -24.09 -22.19 -74.91
N LYS A 580 -23.71 -22.54 -76.14
CA LYS A 580 -24.64 -23.05 -77.18
C LYS A 580 -25.00 -24.53 -77.00
N SER A 581 -24.46 -25.20 -75.97
CA SER A 581 -24.72 -26.60 -75.62
C SER A 581 -24.36 -26.83 -74.15
N ALA A 582 -25.12 -27.69 -73.47
CA ALA A 582 -24.94 -28.00 -72.05
C ALA A 582 -23.54 -28.54 -71.72
N THR A 583 -22.87 -27.93 -70.74
CA THR A 583 -21.60 -28.45 -70.21
C THR A 583 -21.80 -29.79 -69.51
N SER A 584 -20.91 -30.74 -69.80
CA SER A 584 -20.88 -32.04 -69.14
C SER A 584 -20.15 -31.95 -67.81
N VAL A 585 -20.84 -32.20 -66.71
CA VAL A 585 -20.34 -32.15 -65.33
C VAL A 585 -20.10 -33.54 -64.75
N ALA A 586 -19.33 -33.62 -63.66
CA ALA A 586 -19.20 -34.81 -62.83
C ALA A 586 -20.52 -35.14 -62.08
N ALA A 587 -20.57 -36.28 -61.40
CA ALA A 587 -21.79 -36.77 -60.72
C ALA A 587 -22.22 -35.88 -59.52
N ASN A 588 -21.28 -35.11 -58.96
CA ASN A 588 -21.49 -34.06 -57.97
C ASN A 588 -21.67 -32.66 -58.58
N GLY A 589 -21.73 -32.53 -59.92
CA GLY A 589 -21.96 -31.25 -60.60
C GLY A 589 -20.72 -30.39 -60.86
N GLU A 590 -19.52 -30.86 -60.50
CA GLU A 590 -18.26 -30.13 -60.69
C GLU A 590 -17.68 -30.24 -62.10
N SER A 591 -16.83 -29.27 -62.44
CA SER A 591 -15.88 -29.34 -63.54
C SER A 591 -14.55 -28.67 -63.18
N LEU A 592 -13.45 -29.37 -63.44
CA LEU A 592 -12.07 -28.85 -63.35
C LEU A 592 -11.79 -27.70 -64.35
N VAL A 593 -12.61 -27.56 -65.40
CA VAL A 593 -12.46 -26.53 -66.43
C VAL A 593 -13.84 -25.98 -66.78
N LEU A 594 -14.04 -24.68 -66.58
CA LEU A 594 -15.26 -24.00 -67.03
C LEU A 594 -15.36 -23.95 -68.55
N PRO A 595 -16.58 -23.96 -69.11
CA PRO A 595 -16.78 -23.81 -70.55
C PRO A 595 -16.32 -22.43 -71.04
N ALA A 596 -15.90 -22.37 -72.30
CA ALA A 596 -15.67 -21.10 -72.97
C ALA A 596 -16.99 -20.31 -73.07
N HIS A 597 -16.94 -19.04 -72.69
CA HIS A 597 -18.07 -18.14 -72.79
C HIS A 597 -18.34 -17.71 -74.25
N THR A 598 -19.61 -17.65 -74.62
CA THR A 598 -20.10 -17.19 -75.92
C THR A 598 -20.57 -15.73 -75.82
N GLY A 599 -19.73 -14.78 -76.24
CA GLY A 599 -20.06 -13.35 -76.19
C GLY A 599 -21.03 -12.89 -77.29
N ASP A 600 -21.04 -13.57 -78.44
CA ASP A 600 -21.84 -13.21 -79.60
C ASP A 600 -22.88 -14.30 -79.94
N LEU A 601 -24.16 -13.92 -79.89
CA LEU A 601 -25.31 -14.76 -80.26
C LEU A 601 -26.09 -14.10 -81.40
N HIS A 602 -26.57 -14.88 -82.37
CA HIS A 602 -27.59 -14.37 -83.30
C HIS A 602 -28.99 -14.60 -82.76
N GLU A 603 -29.95 -13.77 -83.16
CA GLU A 603 -31.31 -13.73 -82.59
C GLU A 603 -32.21 -14.97 -82.85
N TRP A 604 -31.70 -15.97 -83.57
CA TRP A 604 -32.38 -17.26 -83.79
C TRP A 604 -31.72 -18.39 -82.97
N GLU A 605 -30.61 -18.10 -82.28
CA GLU A 605 -29.77 -19.09 -81.64
C GLU A 605 -30.28 -19.44 -80.24
N SER A 606 -30.54 -20.73 -79.98
CA SER A 606 -30.86 -21.21 -78.64
C SER A 606 -29.58 -21.44 -77.83
N PHE A 607 -29.57 -21.05 -76.57
CA PHE A 607 -28.39 -21.08 -75.71
C PHE A 607 -28.75 -21.39 -74.25
N GLN A 608 -27.74 -21.47 -73.40
CA GLN A 608 -27.88 -21.73 -71.98
C GLN A 608 -26.99 -20.80 -71.16
N VAL A 609 -27.52 -20.30 -70.06
CA VAL A 609 -26.76 -19.57 -69.04
C VAL A 609 -26.47 -20.53 -67.90
N GLU A 610 -25.19 -20.83 -67.70
CA GLU A 610 -24.71 -21.69 -66.61
C GLU A 610 -24.05 -20.82 -65.54
N VAL A 611 -24.55 -20.92 -64.30
CA VAL A 611 -24.01 -20.22 -63.14
C VAL A 611 -23.24 -21.22 -62.29
N TRP A 612 -21.94 -20.97 -62.13
CA TRP A 612 -21.00 -21.82 -61.42
C TRP A 612 -20.57 -21.15 -60.11
N GLY A 613 -20.37 -21.93 -59.06
CA GLY A 613 -19.84 -21.49 -57.77
C GLY A 613 -18.53 -22.20 -57.42
N GLN A 614 -17.68 -21.53 -56.65
CA GLN A 614 -16.45 -22.11 -56.10
C GLN A 614 -16.09 -21.44 -54.77
N VAL A 615 -15.44 -22.17 -53.85
CA VAL A 615 -15.00 -21.68 -52.54
C VAL A 615 -13.48 -21.70 -52.44
N ASN A 616 -12.83 -20.54 -52.63
CA ASN A 616 -11.41 -20.39 -52.42
C ASN A 616 -11.11 -20.34 -50.91
N ASN A 617 -10.74 -21.48 -50.32
CA ASN A 617 -10.43 -21.63 -48.90
C ASN A 617 -9.23 -22.59 -48.67
N LEU A 618 -8.85 -22.78 -47.40
CA LEU A 618 -7.70 -23.62 -46.98
C LEU A 618 -8.14 -24.80 -46.09
N THR A 619 -9.43 -25.14 -46.13
CA THR A 619 -10.14 -25.88 -45.08
C THR A 619 -11.13 -26.93 -45.61
N ASP A 620 -11.14 -27.15 -46.92
CA ASP A 620 -11.99 -28.12 -47.64
C ASP A 620 -13.49 -27.97 -47.26
N VAL A 621 -13.99 -26.73 -47.36
CA VAL A 621 -15.39 -26.35 -47.05
C VAL A 621 -16.17 -26.04 -48.32
N GLY A 622 -17.17 -26.88 -48.64
CA GLY A 622 -18.05 -26.71 -49.80
C GLY A 622 -19.28 -25.81 -49.57
N ILE A 623 -20.05 -25.62 -50.65
CA ILE A 623 -21.30 -24.83 -50.70
C ILE A 623 -22.49 -25.70 -50.30
N VAL A 624 -23.18 -25.38 -49.20
CA VAL A 624 -24.38 -26.11 -48.75
C VAL A 624 -25.67 -25.60 -49.39
N SER A 625 -25.77 -24.30 -49.67
CA SER A 625 -26.91 -23.70 -50.39
C SER A 625 -26.52 -22.45 -51.19
N PHE A 626 -27.39 -22.07 -52.12
CA PHE A 626 -27.29 -20.83 -52.87
C PHE A 626 -28.67 -20.22 -53.13
N SER A 627 -28.69 -18.91 -53.34
CA SER A 627 -29.81 -18.21 -54.00
C SER A 627 -29.33 -17.03 -54.83
N PHE A 628 -29.96 -16.80 -55.98
CA PHE A 628 -29.80 -15.58 -56.78
C PHE A 628 -31.04 -15.35 -57.66
N ASP A 629 -31.15 -14.14 -58.19
CA ASP A 629 -32.04 -13.78 -59.29
C ASP A 629 -31.20 -13.61 -60.59
N LEU A 630 -31.82 -13.82 -61.75
CA LEU A 630 -31.20 -13.59 -63.07
C LEU A 630 -32.08 -12.67 -63.92
N THR A 631 -31.56 -11.51 -64.32
CA THR A 631 -32.19 -10.62 -65.31
C THR A 631 -31.75 -10.97 -66.73
N TYR A 632 -32.55 -10.59 -67.74
CA TYR A 632 -32.28 -10.71 -69.17
C TYR A 632 -33.20 -9.79 -70.00
N ALA A 633 -32.79 -9.47 -71.22
CA ALA A 633 -33.60 -8.75 -72.20
C ALA A 633 -34.59 -9.71 -72.89
N THR A 634 -35.81 -9.83 -72.34
CA THR A 634 -36.91 -10.65 -72.87
C THR A 634 -37.28 -10.29 -74.32
N GLU A 635 -37.07 -9.04 -74.74
CA GLU A 635 -37.30 -8.59 -76.11
C GLU A 635 -36.44 -9.31 -77.16
N TYR A 636 -35.34 -9.95 -76.77
CA TYR A 636 -34.44 -10.69 -77.66
C TYR A 636 -34.45 -12.21 -77.42
N THR A 637 -34.93 -12.68 -76.27
CA THR A 637 -34.95 -14.12 -75.93
C THR A 637 -35.87 -14.45 -74.74
N THR A 638 -36.66 -15.53 -74.84
CA THR A 638 -37.41 -16.10 -73.71
C THR A 638 -36.63 -17.16 -72.92
N ALA A 639 -36.67 -17.08 -71.59
CA ALA A 639 -36.23 -18.18 -70.71
C ALA A 639 -37.31 -19.27 -70.59
N SER A 640 -36.91 -20.54 -70.71
CA SER A 640 -37.83 -21.68 -70.83
C SER A 640 -37.80 -22.69 -69.68
N VAL A 641 -36.61 -23.01 -69.16
CA VAL A 641 -36.39 -24.04 -68.11
C VAL A 641 -35.20 -23.64 -67.24
N VAL A 642 -35.31 -23.89 -65.93
CA VAL A 642 -34.17 -23.89 -64.99
C VAL A 642 -33.88 -25.34 -64.60
N GLU A 643 -32.66 -25.79 -64.87
CA GLU A 643 -32.09 -27.07 -64.40
C GLU A 643 -31.09 -26.78 -63.27
N PHE A 644 -31.27 -27.40 -62.11
CA PHE A 644 -30.34 -27.26 -60.99
C PHE A 644 -29.17 -28.23 -61.14
N GLY A 645 -27.98 -27.83 -60.69
CA GLY A 645 -26.78 -28.65 -60.77
C GLY A 645 -26.89 -29.95 -59.95
N PRO A 646 -26.23 -31.06 -60.37
CA PRO A 646 -26.42 -32.39 -59.78
C PRO A 646 -26.26 -32.51 -58.25
N ALA A 647 -25.46 -31.66 -57.60
CA ALA A 647 -25.36 -31.62 -56.13
C ALA A 647 -26.64 -31.08 -55.45
N PHE A 648 -27.31 -30.10 -56.06
CA PHE A 648 -28.30 -29.24 -55.41
C PHE A 648 -29.72 -29.80 -55.60
N THR A 649 -29.95 -30.97 -55.01
CA THR A 649 -31.20 -31.75 -55.15
C THR A 649 -32.28 -31.38 -54.13
N GLN A 650 -31.97 -30.56 -53.13
CA GLN A 650 -32.89 -30.19 -52.05
C GLN A 650 -33.40 -28.75 -52.23
N ASN A 651 -34.62 -28.49 -51.73
CA ASN A 651 -35.21 -27.14 -51.62
C ASN A 651 -35.26 -26.30 -52.91
N GLN A 652 -35.22 -26.95 -54.08
CA GLN A 652 -35.21 -26.30 -55.40
C GLN A 652 -36.40 -25.34 -55.60
N SER A 653 -36.09 -24.11 -55.97
CA SER A 653 -37.03 -23.03 -56.28
C SER A 653 -36.50 -22.19 -57.44
N ALA A 654 -37.38 -21.81 -58.36
CA ALA A 654 -37.17 -20.76 -59.36
C ALA A 654 -38.53 -20.32 -59.93
N LEU A 655 -38.68 -19.04 -60.26
CA LEU A 655 -39.86 -18.49 -60.93
C LEU A 655 -39.43 -17.66 -62.15
N ILE A 656 -39.69 -18.15 -63.35
CA ILE A 656 -39.49 -17.38 -64.58
C ILE A 656 -40.66 -16.40 -64.75
N ASP A 657 -40.39 -15.10 -64.76
CA ASP A 657 -41.30 -14.04 -65.21
C ASP A 657 -40.72 -13.38 -66.47
N ASP A 658 -40.91 -14.05 -67.60
CA ASP A 658 -40.52 -13.58 -68.93
C ASP A 658 -41.09 -12.19 -69.25
N ALA A 659 -42.31 -11.88 -68.80
CA ALA A 659 -42.94 -10.58 -69.00
C ALA A 659 -42.24 -9.40 -68.29
N SER A 660 -41.26 -9.66 -67.42
CA SER A 660 -40.38 -8.64 -66.83
C SER A 660 -38.88 -8.88 -67.07
N GLY A 661 -38.50 -9.87 -67.87
CA GLY A 661 -37.10 -10.21 -68.13
C GLY A 661 -36.35 -10.69 -66.89
N LEU A 662 -37.04 -11.40 -65.98
CA LEU A 662 -36.50 -11.73 -64.65
C LEU A 662 -36.84 -13.16 -64.24
N ILE A 663 -35.86 -13.87 -63.70
CA ILE A 663 -36.04 -15.17 -63.05
C ILE A 663 -35.76 -15.00 -61.56
N GLN A 664 -36.81 -15.11 -60.75
CA GLN A 664 -36.79 -14.84 -59.32
C GLN A 664 -36.52 -16.10 -58.49
N GLY A 665 -35.76 -15.93 -57.42
CA GLY A 665 -35.55 -16.91 -56.36
C GLY A 665 -35.01 -18.24 -56.87
N ILE A 666 -34.01 -18.21 -57.76
CA ILE A 666 -33.26 -19.39 -58.19
C ILE A 666 -32.42 -19.86 -56.99
N SER A 667 -32.91 -20.85 -56.28
CA SER A 667 -32.26 -21.35 -55.07
C SER A 667 -32.39 -22.86 -54.93
N ALA A 668 -31.37 -23.48 -54.33
CA ALA A 668 -31.35 -24.89 -53.98
C ALA A 668 -30.27 -25.15 -52.92
N SER A 669 -30.35 -26.32 -52.29
CA SER A 669 -29.37 -26.78 -51.30
C SER A 669 -28.95 -28.23 -51.55
N THR A 670 -27.86 -28.65 -50.92
CA THR A 670 -27.34 -30.02 -50.98
C THR A 670 -27.33 -30.69 -49.59
N LEU A 671 -26.84 -31.93 -49.55
CA LEU A 671 -26.42 -32.65 -48.34
C LEU A 671 -24.95 -33.10 -48.41
N ALA A 672 -24.23 -32.72 -49.48
CA ALA A 672 -22.78 -32.86 -49.57
C ALA A 672 -22.08 -31.78 -48.73
N THR A 673 -20.80 -31.97 -48.44
CA THR A 673 -20.01 -31.12 -47.52
C THR A 673 -18.80 -30.45 -48.17
N ASP A 674 -18.50 -30.89 -49.39
CA ASP A 674 -17.28 -30.73 -50.18
C ASP A 674 -17.55 -30.05 -51.53
N VAL A 675 -18.82 -29.92 -51.94
CA VAL A 675 -19.12 -29.47 -53.32
C VAL A 675 -18.65 -28.04 -53.60
N GLY A 676 -17.78 -27.92 -54.59
CA GLY A 676 -17.22 -26.65 -55.04
C GLY A 676 -16.02 -26.13 -54.22
N ASP A 677 -15.36 -26.93 -53.38
CA ASP A 677 -14.17 -26.50 -52.63
C ASP A 677 -12.87 -26.54 -53.47
N ASP A 678 -12.66 -27.59 -54.28
CA ASP A 678 -11.47 -27.74 -55.14
C ASP A 678 -11.67 -27.31 -56.60
N GLN A 679 -12.92 -27.35 -57.08
CA GLN A 679 -13.33 -27.15 -58.47
C GLN A 679 -14.59 -26.27 -58.55
N SER A 680 -14.94 -25.79 -59.75
CA SER A 680 -16.18 -25.04 -59.93
C SER A 680 -17.37 -26.00 -60.02
N VAL A 681 -18.37 -25.84 -59.15
CA VAL A 681 -19.64 -26.61 -59.16
C VAL A 681 -20.74 -25.85 -59.90
N LEU A 682 -21.47 -26.53 -60.78
CA LEU A 682 -22.66 -25.97 -61.42
C LEU A 682 -23.77 -25.78 -60.37
N LEU A 683 -24.26 -24.55 -60.21
CA LEU A 683 -25.36 -24.23 -59.31
C LEU A 683 -26.71 -24.40 -60.04
N ALA A 684 -26.86 -23.70 -61.16
CA ALA A 684 -28.01 -23.82 -62.05
C ALA A 684 -27.66 -23.51 -63.50
N ARG A 685 -28.47 -24.02 -64.40
CA ARG A 685 -28.47 -23.82 -65.85
C ARG A 685 -29.85 -23.33 -66.28
N ILE A 686 -29.90 -22.23 -67.01
CA ILE A 686 -31.12 -21.65 -67.53
C ILE A 686 -31.12 -21.80 -69.05
N HIS A 687 -32.19 -22.38 -69.62
CA HIS A 687 -32.34 -22.61 -71.05
C HIS A 687 -33.09 -21.47 -71.72
N PHE A 688 -32.45 -20.85 -72.72
CA PHE A 688 -32.99 -19.75 -73.51
C PHE A 688 -33.20 -20.18 -74.96
N ALA A 689 -34.34 -19.79 -75.53
CA ALA A 689 -34.69 -20.05 -76.93
C ALA A 689 -35.62 -18.94 -77.45
N PRO A 690 -35.38 -18.41 -78.66
CA PRO A 690 -36.19 -17.34 -79.20
C PRO A 690 -37.60 -17.79 -79.58
N THR A 691 -38.60 -16.92 -79.41
CA THR A 691 -40.00 -17.18 -79.81
C THR A 691 -40.44 -16.32 -81.01
N VAL A 692 -41.76 -16.14 -81.18
CA VAL A 692 -42.36 -15.22 -82.18
C VAL A 692 -42.61 -13.81 -81.64
N ALA A 693 -42.33 -13.56 -80.36
CA ALA A 693 -42.51 -12.26 -79.72
C ALA A 693 -41.18 -11.47 -79.65
N ASP A 694 -40.09 -12.20 -79.46
CA ASP A 694 -38.71 -11.73 -79.36
C ASP A 694 -38.17 -11.43 -80.77
N GLN A 695 -37.52 -10.29 -80.97
CA GLN A 695 -36.91 -9.88 -82.24
C GLN A 695 -35.74 -8.92 -82.02
N VAL A 696 -34.65 -9.14 -82.77
CA VAL A 696 -33.53 -8.19 -82.83
C VAL A 696 -33.58 -7.47 -84.18
N ASP A 697 -34.23 -6.32 -84.20
CA ASP A 697 -34.49 -5.53 -85.41
C ASP A 697 -33.20 -5.17 -86.19
N LEU A 698 -33.28 -5.28 -87.53
CA LEU A 698 -32.25 -4.76 -88.44
C LEU A 698 -32.31 -3.23 -88.51
N ASP A 699 -31.38 -2.50 -87.86
CA ASP A 699 -31.37 -1.03 -87.88
C ASP A 699 -30.84 -0.46 -89.22
N LEU A 700 -31.76 -0.40 -90.18
CA LEU A 700 -31.61 0.27 -91.48
C LEU A 700 -31.36 1.79 -91.38
N GLY A 701 -31.56 2.39 -90.20
CA GLY A 701 -31.37 3.82 -89.94
C GLY A 701 -29.94 4.18 -89.54
N SER A 702 -29.32 3.41 -88.63
CA SER A 702 -27.89 3.55 -88.29
C SER A 702 -26.96 2.74 -89.19
N GLN A 703 -27.50 1.80 -89.97
CA GLN A 703 -26.78 0.80 -90.76
C GLN A 703 -26.01 -0.19 -89.88
N SER A 704 -26.71 -0.82 -88.92
CA SER A 704 -26.13 -1.81 -88.01
C SER A 704 -27.05 -3.01 -87.74
N ILE A 705 -26.43 -4.17 -87.45
CA ILE A 705 -27.09 -5.39 -86.95
C ILE A 705 -27.00 -5.54 -85.42
N GLY A 706 -26.45 -4.55 -84.72
CA GLY A 706 -26.25 -4.58 -83.26
C GLY A 706 -24.98 -3.81 -82.80
N PRO A 707 -24.34 -4.21 -81.69
CA PRO A 707 -24.79 -5.22 -80.74
C PRO A 707 -25.96 -4.71 -79.89
N PHE A 708 -26.83 -5.62 -79.50
CA PHE A 708 -27.85 -5.40 -78.48
C PHE A 708 -27.42 -6.11 -77.19
N ASP A 709 -27.57 -5.46 -76.03
CA ASP A 709 -27.18 -6.07 -74.75
C ASP A 709 -28.16 -7.19 -74.38
N SER A 710 -27.63 -8.35 -73.99
CA SER A 710 -28.41 -9.46 -73.45
C SER A 710 -29.15 -9.15 -72.14
N GLY A 711 -28.74 -8.11 -71.41
CA GLY A 711 -29.28 -7.76 -70.10
C GLY A 711 -28.97 -8.78 -68.99
N LEU A 712 -28.08 -9.74 -69.24
CA LEU A 712 -27.74 -10.81 -68.30
C LEU A 712 -26.98 -10.28 -67.08
N ALA A 713 -27.65 -10.17 -65.93
CA ALA A 713 -27.00 -9.87 -64.64
C ALA A 713 -27.54 -10.75 -63.50
N LEU A 714 -26.69 -11.01 -62.51
CA LEU A 714 -27.05 -11.71 -61.28
C LEU A 714 -27.40 -10.70 -60.18
N GLU A 715 -28.57 -10.86 -59.57
CA GLU A 715 -29.04 -10.02 -58.46
C GLU A 715 -29.32 -10.87 -57.21
N ASN A 716 -29.42 -10.21 -56.04
CA ASN A 716 -29.77 -10.83 -54.75
C ASN A 716 -28.99 -12.11 -54.40
N VAL A 717 -27.72 -12.16 -54.80
CA VAL A 717 -26.81 -13.29 -54.60
C VAL A 717 -26.53 -13.54 -53.12
N SER A 718 -26.71 -14.77 -52.68
CA SER A 718 -26.10 -15.30 -51.46
C SER A 718 -25.67 -16.76 -51.62
N LEU A 719 -24.55 -17.09 -50.99
CA LEU A 719 -24.04 -18.46 -50.85
C LEU A 719 -23.96 -18.82 -49.37
N GLU A 720 -24.07 -20.10 -49.07
CA GLU A 720 -24.02 -20.64 -47.72
C GLU A 720 -22.97 -21.74 -47.66
N LEU A 721 -22.06 -21.66 -46.69
CA LEU A 721 -21.02 -22.66 -46.46
C LEU A 721 -21.44 -23.68 -45.39
N VAL A 722 -20.90 -24.90 -45.51
CA VAL A 722 -21.25 -26.06 -44.67
C VAL A 722 -20.97 -25.83 -43.17
N ASP A 723 -19.95 -25.04 -42.85
CA ASP A 723 -19.56 -24.66 -41.49
C ASP A 723 -20.26 -23.41 -40.95
N GLN A 724 -21.06 -22.73 -41.79
CA GLN A 724 -21.68 -21.43 -41.52
C GLN A 724 -20.68 -20.29 -41.25
N ALA A 725 -19.42 -20.43 -41.68
CA ALA A 725 -18.41 -19.39 -41.45
C ALA A 725 -18.72 -18.11 -42.24
N PRO A 726 -18.40 -16.93 -41.67
CA PRO A 726 -18.31 -15.70 -42.45
C PRO A 726 -17.33 -15.89 -43.60
N HIS A 727 -17.72 -15.46 -44.80
CA HIS A 727 -16.92 -15.55 -46.00
C HIS A 727 -17.14 -14.31 -46.87
N GLN A 728 -16.18 -13.98 -47.74
CA GLN A 728 -16.31 -12.86 -48.67
C GLN A 728 -16.77 -13.36 -50.04
N LEU A 729 -17.88 -12.83 -50.54
CA LEU A 729 -18.29 -13.03 -51.94
C LEU A 729 -17.44 -12.13 -52.83
N GLU A 730 -16.54 -12.71 -53.61
CA GLU A 730 -15.80 -11.98 -54.63
C GLU A 730 -16.69 -11.71 -55.84
N ASN A 731 -16.57 -10.49 -56.38
CA ASN A 731 -17.51 -9.97 -57.36
C ASN A 731 -17.49 -10.80 -58.65
N SER A 732 -18.68 -11.18 -59.13
CA SER A 732 -18.82 -12.19 -60.18
C SER A 732 -18.38 -11.65 -61.54
N ASP A 733 -17.44 -12.35 -62.20
CA ASP A 733 -17.16 -12.12 -63.62
C ASP A 733 -18.37 -12.56 -64.45
N ILE A 734 -19.24 -11.59 -64.78
CA ILE A 734 -20.30 -11.70 -65.76
C ILE A 734 -19.76 -11.17 -67.10
N PRO A 735 -19.27 -12.05 -67.99
CA PRO A 735 -18.81 -11.64 -69.31
C PRO A 735 -19.96 -11.10 -70.17
N ALA A 736 -19.71 -9.97 -70.84
CA ALA A 736 -20.70 -9.29 -71.68
C ALA A 736 -21.18 -10.19 -72.83
N THR A 737 -22.50 -10.39 -72.91
CA THR A 737 -23.16 -11.16 -73.98
C THR A 737 -23.99 -10.23 -74.84
N GLN A 738 -23.91 -10.40 -76.15
CA GLN A 738 -24.49 -9.51 -77.15
C GLN A 738 -25.32 -10.29 -78.16
N PHE A 739 -26.51 -9.77 -78.44
CA PHE A 739 -27.38 -10.24 -79.50
C PHE A 739 -27.18 -9.44 -80.79
N TRP A 740 -27.39 -10.14 -81.90
CA TRP A 740 -27.12 -9.66 -83.24
C TRP A 740 -28.25 -10.08 -84.20
N ALA A 741 -28.74 -9.13 -85.00
CA ALA A 741 -29.77 -9.37 -86.02
C ALA A 741 -29.27 -10.35 -87.09
N VAL A 742 -30.18 -11.12 -87.70
CA VAL A 742 -29.85 -12.05 -88.79
C VAL A 742 -29.94 -11.31 -90.13
N PRO A 743 -28.83 -10.88 -90.76
CA PRO A 743 -28.90 -10.00 -91.95
C PRO A 743 -29.53 -10.67 -93.17
N TYR A 744 -29.61 -12.01 -93.18
CA TYR A 744 -30.26 -12.79 -94.24
C TYR A 744 -31.78 -12.66 -94.26
N ASP A 745 -32.40 -12.31 -93.12
CA ASP A 745 -33.82 -11.95 -93.01
C ASP A 745 -33.92 -10.42 -93.10
N VAL A 746 -34.07 -9.93 -94.32
CA VAL A 746 -33.93 -8.51 -94.67
C VAL A 746 -35.23 -7.73 -94.39
N ASN A 747 -36.29 -8.44 -93.98
CA ASN A 747 -37.58 -7.84 -93.63
C ASN A 747 -38.13 -8.30 -92.27
N ASP A 748 -37.25 -8.84 -91.41
CA ASP A 748 -37.52 -9.27 -90.03
C ASP A 748 -38.84 -10.09 -89.89
N ASP A 749 -39.10 -11.06 -90.80
CA ASP A 749 -40.33 -11.90 -90.75
C ASP A 749 -40.16 -13.30 -90.14
N GLY A 750 -38.94 -13.64 -89.73
CA GLY A 750 -38.56 -14.89 -89.08
C GLY A 750 -38.25 -16.03 -90.07
N ALA A 751 -38.16 -15.77 -91.37
CA ALA A 751 -37.97 -16.78 -92.40
C ALA A 751 -37.20 -16.27 -93.63
N ILE A 752 -36.00 -16.80 -93.91
CA ILE A 752 -35.19 -16.39 -95.07
C ILE A 752 -35.83 -16.96 -96.34
N ASN A 753 -36.62 -16.15 -97.05
CA ASN A 753 -37.61 -16.58 -98.03
C ASN A 753 -37.54 -15.82 -99.37
N PHE A 754 -38.61 -15.92 -100.17
CA PHE A 754 -38.69 -15.28 -101.48
C PHE A 754 -38.76 -13.73 -101.38
N GLN A 755 -39.17 -13.19 -100.23
CA GLN A 755 -39.20 -11.75 -99.96
C GLN A 755 -37.78 -11.19 -99.85
N ASP A 756 -36.91 -11.84 -99.07
CA ASP A 756 -35.47 -11.55 -98.97
C ASP A 756 -34.78 -11.65 -100.33
N LEU A 757 -35.11 -12.69 -101.10
CA LEU A 757 -34.58 -12.85 -102.45
C LEU A 757 -35.03 -11.72 -103.41
N ILE A 758 -36.18 -11.08 -103.19
CA ILE A 758 -36.61 -9.88 -103.92
C ILE A 758 -35.82 -8.64 -103.47
N LEU A 759 -35.62 -8.46 -102.16
CA LEU A 759 -34.84 -7.34 -101.59
C LEU A 759 -33.37 -7.44 -102.03
N PHE A 760 -32.78 -8.62 -101.93
CA PHE A 760 -31.47 -8.95 -102.49
C PHE A 760 -31.43 -8.68 -104.00
N ALA A 761 -32.38 -9.18 -104.79
CA ALA A 761 -32.38 -9.01 -106.24
C ALA A 761 -32.61 -7.56 -106.70
N THR A 762 -33.13 -6.67 -105.83
CA THR A 762 -33.19 -5.23 -106.10
C THR A 762 -31.92 -4.49 -105.70
N ALA A 763 -31.13 -5.00 -104.75
CA ALA A 763 -29.80 -4.51 -104.42
C ALA A 763 -28.68 -5.11 -105.29
N TYR A 764 -28.91 -6.22 -105.99
CA TYR A 764 -27.89 -6.92 -106.78
C TYR A 764 -27.19 -6.01 -107.81
N GLN A 765 -25.86 -6.02 -107.83
CA GLN A 765 -24.96 -5.13 -108.58
C GLN A 765 -24.91 -3.67 -108.11
N HIS A 766 -25.52 -3.30 -106.98
CA HIS A 766 -25.25 -2.02 -106.33
C HIS A 766 -23.96 -2.06 -105.51
N ASP A 767 -23.19 -0.98 -105.61
CA ASP A 767 -22.08 -0.67 -104.71
C ASP A 767 -22.67 -0.04 -103.42
N VAL A 768 -22.26 -0.50 -102.24
CA VAL A 768 -22.90 -0.15 -100.95
C VAL A 768 -22.87 1.37 -100.69
N ALA A 769 -21.74 2.02 -100.98
CA ALA A 769 -21.52 3.44 -100.70
C ALA A 769 -22.38 4.42 -101.54
N ASP A 770 -22.87 3.98 -102.71
CA ASP A 770 -23.63 4.81 -103.66
C ASP A 770 -25.08 4.32 -103.84
N SER A 771 -25.55 3.37 -103.02
CA SER A 771 -26.89 2.78 -103.18
C SER A 771 -28.02 3.66 -102.65
N PRO A 772 -29.15 3.80 -103.37
CA PRO A 772 -30.34 4.49 -102.88
C PRO A 772 -31.27 3.60 -102.02
N LEU A 773 -30.92 2.32 -101.78
CA LEU A 773 -31.73 1.39 -101.00
C LEU A 773 -31.19 1.27 -99.56
N PRO A 774 -32.04 1.39 -98.52
CA PRO A 774 -31.59 1.48 -97.13
C PRO A 774 -31.00 0.18 -96.55
N TYR A 775 -31.14 -0.95 -97.26
CA TYR A 775 -30.68 -2.28 -96.84
C TYR A 775 -29.50 -2.83 -97.67
N THR A 776 -28.94 -2.08 -98.64
CA THR A 776 -27.84 -2.60 -99.48
C THR A 776 -26.59 -2.98 -98.67
N TRP A 777 -26.32 -2.28 -97.57
CA TRP A 777 -25.21 -2.58 -96.65
C TRP A 777 -25.39 -3.92 -95.92
N ALA A 778 -26.63 -4.29 -95.57
CA ALA A 778 -26.94 -5.53 -94.85
C ALA A 778 -26.76 -6.75 -95.76
N VAL A 779 -27.19 -6.64 -97.02
CA VAL A 779 -27.20 -7.73 -98.02
C VAL A 779 -25.90 -7.89 -98.83
N ASP A 780 -24.89 -7.06 -98.58
CA ASP A 780 -23.49 -7.35 -98.93
C ASP A 780 -22.94 -8.33 -97.87
N PHE A 781 -23.41 -9.57 -97.92
CA PHE A 781 -23.15 -10.57 -96.89
C PHE A 781 -21.68 -10.93 -96.71
N ASN A 782 -20.82 -10.65 -97.70
CA ASN A 782 -19.37 -10.80 -97.58
C ASN A 782 -18.63 -9.49 -97.21
N GLN A 783 -19.34 -8.36 -97.12
CA GLN A 783 -18.84 -7.02 -96.79
C GLN A 783 -17.70 -6.56 -97.73
N SER A 784 -17.88 -6.79 -99.03
CA SER A 784 -16.93 -6.35 -100.07
C SER A 784 -17.04 -4.88 -100.47
N GLY A 785 -18.08 -4.19 -99.98
CA GLY A 785 -18.57 -2.91 -100.47
C GLY A 785 -19.53 -3.03 -101.66
N ARG A 786 -19.98 -4.23 -102.03
CA ARG A 786 -20.77 -4.47 -103.25
C ARG A 786 -21.56 -5.79 -103.26
N VAL A 787 -22.88 -5.69 -103.47
CA VAL A 787 -23.76 -6.87 -103.56
C VAL A 787 -23.57 -7.60 -104.89
N ASP A 788 -22.99 -8.79 -104.88
CA ASP A 788 -22.74 -9.58 -106.09
C ASP A 788 -23.13 -11.07 -106.00
N PHE A 789 -22.59 -11.93 -106.86
CA PHE A 789 -22.91 -13.35 -106.91
C PHE A 789 -22.42 -14.12 -105.66
N HIS A 790 -21.40 -13.65 -104.95
CA HIS A 790 -20.93 -14.29 -103.73
C HIS A 790 -21.96 -14.15 -102.59
N ASP A 791 -22.61 -13.00 -102.49
CA ASP A 791 -23.69 -12.75 -101.53
C ASP A 791 -24.94 -13.56 -101.86
N LEU A 792 -25.24 -13.73 -103.16
CA LEU A 792 -26.32 -14.62 -103.60
C LEU A 792 -26.05 -16.08 -103.20
N LEU A 793 -24.78 -16.52 -103.15
CA LEU A 793 -24.43 -17.86 -102.64
C LEU A 793 -24.62 -17.95 -101.12
N LEU A 794 -24.31 -16.90 -100.36
CA LEU A 794 -24.51 -16.86 -98.90
C LEU A 794 -26.01 -16.85 -98.54
N LEU A 795 -26.83 -16.07 -99.26
CA LEU A 795 -28.29 -16.10 -99.13
C LEU A 795 -28.85 -17.48 -99.53
N ALA A 796 -28.41 -18.04 -100.65
CA ALA A 796 -28.87 -19.35 -101.12
C ALA A 796 -28.45 -20.52 -100.22
N ALA A 797 -27.40 -20.37 -99.39
CA ALA A 797 -27.02 -21.34 -98.37
C ALA A 797 -27.95 -21.34 -97.13
N ASN A 798 -28.76 -20.29 -96.96
CA ASN A 798 -29.69 -20.12 -95.83
C ASN A 798 -31.16 -20.01 -96.28
N TYR A 799 -31.43 -20.00 -97.58
CA TYR A 799 -32.78 -19.89 -98.13
C TYR A 799 -33.68 -21.07 -97.72
N GLY A 800 -34.83 -20.76 -97.13
CA GLY A 800 -35.81 -21.70 -96.60
C GLY A 800 -35.70 -21.99 -95.11
N ARG A 801 -34.70 -21.42 -94.42
CA ARG A 801 -34.54 -21.50 -92.96
C ARG A 801 -35.49 -20.56 -92.23
N THR A 802 -35.86 -20.89 -90.99
CA THR A 802 -36.76 -20.08 -90.16
C THR A 802 -36.34 -20.10 -88.70
N LYS A 803 -36.63 -19.01 -87.98
CA LYS A 803 -36.29 -18.76 -86.57
C LYS A 803 -36.71 -19.88 -85.61
N LEU A 804 -37.76 -20.65 -85.93
CA LEU A 804 -38.31 -21.69 -85.06
C LEU A 804 -38.13 -23.14 -85.57
N GLU A 805 -38.07 -23.38 -86.87
CA GLU A 805 -38.00 -24.75 -87.42
C GLU A 805 -36.60 -25.14 -87.90
N ASP A 806 -35.77 -24.18 -88.32
CA ASP A 806 -34.40 -24.42 -88.78
C ASP A 806 -33.50 -23.19 -88.51
N PRO A 807 -33.12 -22.94 -87.25
CA PRO A 807 -32.36 -21.74 -86.86
C PRO A 807 -30.85 -21.80 -87.16
N GLU A 808 -30.29 -22.93 -87.61
CA GLU A 808 -28.84 -23.12 -87.70
C GLU A 808 -28.24 -22.47 -88.96
N LEU A 809 -27.72 -21.24 -88.84
CA LEU A 809 -27.30 -20.43 -89.99
C LEU A 809 -25.86 -20.69 -90.46
N TYR A 810 -25.67 -20.70 -91.78
CA TYR A 810 -24.35 -20.59 -92.41
C TYR A 810 -23.91 -19.13 -92.47
N LEU A 811 -23.23 -18.67 -91.41
CA LEU A 811 -22.70 -17.32 -91.27
C LEU A 811 -21.23 -17.24 -91.74
N PRO A 812 -20.80 -16.13 -92.37
CA PRO A 812 -19.41 -15.94 -92.76
C PRO A 812 -18.53 -15.57 -91.56
N ALA A 813 -17.23 -15.82 -91.65
CA ALA A 813 -16.26 -15.52 -90.57
C ALA A 813 -16.04 -14.02 -90.30
N SER A 814 -16.72 -13.13 -91.02
CA SER A 814 -16.80 -11.68 -90.79
C SER A 814 -17.96 -11.29 -89.86
N TYR A 815 -18.91 -12.20 -89.61
CA TYR A 815 -20.08 -11.97 -88.77
C TYR A 815 -19.71 -12.10 -87.28
N PRO A 816 -20.24 -11.24 -86.38
CA PRO A 816 -21.12 -10.11 -86.67
C PRO A 816 -20.36 -8.79 -86.95
N HIS A 817 -19.13 -8.66 -86.44
CA HIS A 817 -18.47 -7.35 -86.27
C HIS A 817 -18.16 -6.57 -87.55
N ALA A 818 -18.17 -7.18 -88.74
CA ALA A 818 -17.95 -6.42 -89.98
C ALA A 818 -19.10 -5.43 -90.29
N TRP A 819 -20.33 -5.73 -89.86
CA TRP A 819 -21.52 -4.88 -90.07
C TRP A 819 -21.62 -3.72 -89.07
N THR A 820 -20.72 -3.60 -88.09
CA THR A 820 -20.61 -2.42 -87.20
C THR A 820 -19.44 -1.51 -87.54
N ALA A 821 -18.63 -1.88 -88.54
CA ALA A 821 -17.50 -1.10 -89.02
C ALA A 821 -17.98 0.11 -89.84
N ALA A 822 -18.41 1.18 -89.16
CA ALA A 822 -18.81 2.43 -89.79
C ALA A 822 -17.79 2.87 -90.85
N PRO A 823 -18.22 3.22 -92.08
CA PRO A 823 -17.31 3.42 -93.21
C PRO A 823 -16.33 4.57 -92.92
N LEU A 824 -15.03 4.29 -93.07
CA LEU A 824 -13.91 5.18 -92.69
C LEU A 824 -13.80 6.43 -93.59
N VAL A 825 -14.71 7.40 -93.42
CA VAL A 825 -14.84 8.58 -94.28
C VAL A 825 -14.82 9.91 -93.48
N SER A 826 -13.90 10.06 -92.50
CA SER A 826 -13.66 11.39 -91.90
C SER A 826 -12.30 11.62 -91.19
N SER A 827 -11.16 11.19 -91.75
CA SER A 827 -9.83 11.56 -91.17
C SER A 827 -8.62 11.54 -92.14
N PHE A 828 -8.80 11.89 -93.42
CA PHE A 828 -7.64 12.11 -94.33
C PHE A 828 -6.98 13.49 -94.14
N SER A 829 -5.85 13.52 -93.43
CA SER A 829 -4.84 14.58 -93.54
C SER A 829 -3.43 14.00 -93.48
N ALA A 830 -2.55 14.43 -94.39
CA ALA A 830 -1.17 13.94 -94.54
C ALA A 830 -0.26 14.26 -93.32
N ALA A 831 0.91 13.64 -93.13
CA ALA A 831 1.80 13.04 -94.13
C ALA A 831 2.65 11.85 -93.64
N GLU A 832 3.43 11.29 -94.58
CA GLU A 832 4.21 10.04 -94.47
C GLU A 832 5.52 10.19 -93.66
N THR A 833 5.99 9.12 -93.02
CA THR A 833 7.16 8.36 -93.53
C THR A 833 7.43 7.01 -92.83
N GLN A 834 7.73 6.01 -93.67
CA GLN A 834 8.67 4.88 -93.53
C GLN A 834 9.64 4.91 -92.31
N SER A 835 10.09 3.82 -91.68
CA SER A 835 10.23 2.37 -92.04
C SER A 835 10.76 1.62 -90.78
N ALA A 836 10.88 0.29 -90.64
CA ALA A 836 10.43 -0.91 -91.36
C ALA A 836 10.61 -2.15 -90.43
N VAL A 837 10.00 -3.30 -90.76
CA VAL A 837 10.12 -4.56 -89.97
C VAL A 837 11.31 -5.42 -90.41
N PRO A 838 12.08 -5.97 -89.46
CA PRO A 838 12.61 -7.34 -89.51
C PRO A 838 12.21 -8.16 -88.24
N PRO A 839 12.37 -9.50 -88.23
CA PRO A 839 11.19 -10.35 -87.94
C PRO A 839 11.32 -11.35 -86.77
N PHE A 840 10.23 -12.10 -86.53
CA PHE A 840 10.19 -13.33 -85.73
C PHE A 840 11.31 -14.33 -86.07
N SER A 841 11.80 -15.05 -85.05
CA SER A 841 12.38 -16.40 -85.20
C SER A 841 12.33 -17.16 -83.86
N TYR A 842 12.18 -18.48 -83.93
CA TYR A 842 11.93 -19.36 -82.77
C TYR A 842 13.19 -20.11 -82.31
N SER A 843 13.11 -20.62 -81.06
CA SER A 843 13.51 -21.98 -80.66
C SER A 843 14.86 -22.21 -79.94
N THR A 844 14.74 -23.06 -78.91
CA THR A 844 15.72 -24.01 -78.34
C THR A 844 16.92 -23.49 -77.56
N ALA A 845 16.99 -23.91 -76.30
CA ALA A 845 18.08 -23.67 -75.36
C ALA A 845 19.26 -24.65 -75.52
N VAL A 846 20.43 -24.22 -75.04
CA VAL A 846 21.54 -25.08 -74.59
C VAL A 846 21.96 -24.59 -73.21
N MET A 847 22.39 -25.49 -72.32
CA MET A 847 22.69 -25.18 -70.93
C MET A 847 24.08 -24.57 -70.70
N GLN A 848 24.23 -23.99 -69.49
CA GLN A 848 25.41 -23.96 -68.60
C GLN A 848 25.97 -22.59 -68.25
N ASP A 849 26.10 -22.43 -66.93
CA ASP A 849 27.04 -21.61 -66.17
C ASP A 849 27.01 -20.08 -66.31
N SER A 850 26.86 -19.40 -65.17
CA SER A 850 26.99 -17.95 -65.04
C SER A 850 27.38 -17.59 -63.62
N ALA A 851 28.66 -17.27 -63.43
CA ALA A 851 29.19 -16.76 -62.18
C ALA A 851 29.52 -15.26 -62.31
N GLY A 852 28.97 -14.46 -61.39
CA GLY A 852 29.67 -13.31 -60.82
C GLY A 852 29.60 -11.94 -61.49
N LEU A 853 29.19 -10.97 -60.66
CA LEU A 853 29.77 -9.62 -60.49
C LEU A 853 29.34 -8.47 -61.42
N GLN A 854 29.42 -7.26 -60.83
CA GLN A 854 29.28 -5.90 -61.41
C GLN A 854 27.83 -5.47 -61.75
N GLY A 855 27.46 -4.18 -61.65
CA GLY A 855 28.16 -3.04 -61.06
C GLY A 855 27.84 -1.68 -61.72
N GLU A 856 27.83 -0.61 -60.91
CA GLU A 856 27.90 0.83 -61.28
C GLU A 856 26.66 1.53 -61.94
N GLU A 857 26.07 2.49 -61.20
CA GLU A 857 25.92 3.95 -61.49
C GLU A 857 26.35 4.48 -62.90
N PRO A 858 25.81 5.61 -63.46
CA PRO A 858 25.61 6.88 -62.71
C PRO A 858 24.49 7.90 -63.08
N VAL A 859 24.23 8.77 -62.09
CA VAL A 859 23.78 10.19 -62.04
C VAL A 859 24.00 11.11 -63.27
N ASP A 860 23.03 11.99 -63.64
CA ASP A 860 23.06 13.49 -63.49
C ASP A 860 21.73 14.22 -63.91
N SER A 861 21.72 15.57 -63.94
CA SER A 861 20.58 16.45 -63.57
C SER A 861 20.29 17.67 -64.51
N ILE A 862 19.64 18.76 -63.99
CA ILE A 862 19.37 20.14 -64.52
C ILE A 862 17.96 20.42 -65.15
N VAL A 863 17.27 21.58 -65.03
CA VAL A 863 17.02 22.62 -63.97
C VAL A 863 15.93 23.67 -64.42
N GLU A 864 15.32 24.44 -63.49
CA GLU A 864 14.57 25.74 -63.67
C GLU A 864 13.19 25.78 -64.43
N SER A 865 12.26 26.77 -64.27
CA SER A 865 12.12 28.01 -63.44
C SER A 865 10.69 28.64 -63.42
N GLN A 866 10.41 29.57 -62.46
CA GLN A 866 9.45 30.74 -62.49
C GLN A 866 7.91 30.49 -62.62
N GLU A 867 6.96 31.39 -62.27
CA GLU A 867 6.79 32.49 -61.26
C GLU A 867 5.28 32.98 -61.26
N GLN A 868 4.86 33.79 -60.27
CA GLN A 868 3.70 34.75 -60.25
C GLN A 868 2.37 34.40 -59.50
N ASN A 869 1.69 35.49 -59.08
CA ASN A 869 0.49 35.70 -58.22
C ASN A 869 -0.15 37.06 -58.69
N PRO A 870 -1.16 37.78 -58.10
CA PRO A 870 -2.06 37.50 -56.95
C PRO A 870 -3.55 38.04 -57.00
N VAL A 871 -4.35 37.76 -55.93
CA VAL A 871 -5.50 38.53 -55.32
C VAL A 871 -6.79 38.90 -56.14
N PRO A 872 -7.90 39.51 -55.57
CA PRO A 872 -8.39 39.73 -54.16
C PRO A 872 -9.93 39.45 -53.92
N VAL A 873 -10.45 39.87 -52.72
CA VAL A 873 -11.87 40.30 -52.38
C VAL A 873 -12.87 39.21 -51.89
N GLN A 874 -13.66 39.33 -50.79
CA GLN A 874 -13.60 40.18 -49.57
C GLN A 874 -14.43 39.60 -48.36
N THR A 875 -14.07 40.10 -47.17
CA THR A 875 -14.66 40.10 -45.80
C THR A 875 -16.19 40.26 -45.60
N VAL A 876 -16.72 39.70 -44.48
CA VAL A 876 -17.52 40.42 -43.43
C VAL A 876 -17.32 39.81 -42.01
N GLU A 877 -16.65 40.57 -41.15
CA GLU A 877 -16.80 40.87 -39.69
C GLU A 877 -17.53 39.93 -38.67
N GLU A 878 -16.75 39.41 -37.69
CA GLU A 878 -16.74 39.63 -36.20
C GLU A 878 -17.92 40.29 -35.42
N PRO A 879 -17.91 40.37 -34.05
CA PRO A 879 -17.04 39.78 -32.98
C PRO A 879 -17.86 38.94 -31.95
N VAL A 880 -17.45 38.46 -30.74
CA VAL A 880 -16.69 38.98 -29.56
C VAL A 880 -16.22 37.75 -28.73
N GLN A 881 -14.91 37.49 -28.52
CA GLN A 881 -14.04 37.82 -27.35
C GLN A 881 -14.62 37.50 -25.94
N THR A 882 -13.89 37.13 -24.89
CA THR A 882 -12.47 37.26 -24.42
C THR A 882 -12.06 35.98 -23.64
N SER A 883 -10.80 35.61 -23.31
CA SER A 883 -9.40 36.00 -23.63
C SER A 883 -8.50 34.91 -22.99
N LEU A 884 -7.61 34.20 -23.70
CA LEU A 884 -6.21 34.53 -24.04
C LEU A 884 -5.23 34.70 -22.84
N PRO A 885 -3.93 34.35 -22.96
CA PRO A 885 -3.35 33.17 -23.66
C PRO A 885 -2.11 32.56 -22.94
N ILE A 886 -1.51 31.50 -23.53
CA ILE A 886 -0.13 31.06 -23.27
C ILE A 886 0.70 31.16 -24.57
N MET A 887 1.94 31.64 -24.49
CA MET A 887 3.02 31.45 -25.48
C MET A 887 4.34 31.26 -24.70
N ILE A 888 5.17 30.23 -24.93
CA ILE A 888 5.87 29.76 -26.14
C ILE A 888 7.11 30.59 -26.50
N ALA A 889 8.29 30.02 -26.17
CA ALA A 889 9.56 30.04 -26.91
C ALA A 889 10.38 28.83 -26.36
N SER A 890 10.88 27.82 -27.09
CA SER A 890 11.47 27.65 -28.44
C SER A 890 13.00 27.80 -28.48
N ILE A 891 13.65 27.01 -29.37
CA ILE A 891 15.10 26.96 -29.71
C ILE A 891 15.95 26.07 -28.76
N GLN A 892 16.94 25.26 -29.18
CA GLN A 892 17.15 24.33 -30.34
C GLN A 892 18.36 23.41 -29.99
N TRP A 893 18.57 22.32 -30.73
CA TRP A 893 19.76 21.44 -30.64
C TRP A 893 20.92 21.92 -31.54
N GLU A 894 22.17 21.64 -31.12
CA GLU A 894 23.31 21.39 -32.03
C GLU A 894 24.36 20.47 -31.34
N ALA A 895 25.30 19.88 -32.08
CA ALA A 895 26.01 18.65 -31.64
C ALA A 895 27.52 18.59 -31.98
N ALA A 896 28.15 17.46 -31.63
CA ALA A 896 29.46 16.91 -32.05
C ALA A 896 30.63 16.94 -31.04
N THR A 897 31.58 16.01 -31.26
CA THR A 897 32.75 15.63 -30.43
C THR A 897 34.02 15.63 -31.34
N PRO A 898 35.18 14.98 -31.07
CA PRO A 898 35.81 14.47 -29.83
C PRO A 898 37.33 14.82 -29.67
N ARG A 899 37.98 14.29 -28.60
CA ARG A 899 39.39 13.77 -28.50
C ARG A 899 40.43 14.42 -27.56
N SER A 900 40.96 13.54 -26.70
CA SER A 900 42.39 13.24 -26.39
C SER A 900 43.30 14.16 -25.56
N LEU A 901 43.72 13.58 -24.42
CA LEU A 901 45.08 13.52 -23.83
C LEU A 901 45.67 14.74 -23.07
N SER A 902 46.51 14.37 -22.09
CA SER A 902 47.23 15.15 -21.06
C SER A 902 48.65 15.56 -21.54
N PRO A 903 49.61 16.18 -20.76
CA PRO A 903 49.69 16.26 -19.28
C PRO A 903 50.44 17.48 -18.62
N PHE A 904 50.66 17.37 -17.28
CA PHE A 904 51.77 17.89 -16.43
C PHE A 904 51.95 19.40 -16.05
N ALA A 905 51.63 19.68 -14.77
CA ALA A 905 52.41 20.35 -13.69
C ALA A 905 53.00 21.78 -13.78
N ALA A 906 52.81 22.55 -12.68
CA ALA A 906 53.79 23.31 -11.85
C ALA A 906 53.07 24.42 -11.03
N ALA A 907 53.54 24.96 -9.88
CA ALA A 907 54.43 24.53 -8.77
C ALA A 907 54.32 25.57 -7.61
N ASP A 908 55.15 25.46 -6.55
CA ASP A 908 55.25 26.26 -5.29
C ASP A 908 54.33 25.78 -4.13
N ILE A 909 54.77 25.36 -2.91
CA ILE A 909 55.99 25.57 -2.07
C ILE A 909 55.94 26.95 -1.36
N ASP A 910 56.10 27.16 -0.04
CA ASP A 910 56.96 26.54 1.00
C ASP A 910 56.33 26.57 2.46
N PRO A 911 57.02 26.53 3.64
CA PRO A 911 56.77 25.46 4.64
C PRO A 911 56.61 25.91 6.14
N LEU A 912 56.62 24.95 7.09
CA LEU A 912 57.24 25.11 8.43
C LEU A 912 57.49 23.76 9.17
N PHE A 913 58.33 23.79 10.23
CA PHE A 913 58.89 22.65 11.00
C PHE A 913 57.93 22.13 12.10
N MET A 914 57.91 20.87 12.60
CA MET A 914 58.87 19.74 12.78
C MET A 914 59.60 19.67 14.15
N HIS A 915 59.31 18.64 14.95
CA HIS A 915 60.20 17.86 15.86
C HIS A 915 59.42 16.59 16.34
N ASP A 916 59.88 15.34 16.13
CA ASP A 916 60.90 14.57 16.91
C ASP A 916 60.35 14.07 18.27
N ARG A 917 60.20 12.78 18.64
CA ARG A 917 61.00 11.52 18.44
C ARG A 917 60.05 10.29 18.34
N GLY A 918 60.44 9.02 18.11
CA GLY A 918 61.74 8.33 17.97
C GLY A 918 61.54 6.85 17.55
N LEU A 919 62.60 6.03 17.47
CA LEU A 919 62.61 4.81 16.63
C LEU A 919 62.98 3.46 17.32
N THR A 920 62.27 2.38 16.92
CA THR A 920 62.78 0.99 16.67
C THR A 920 63.02 0.03 17.90
N PRO A 921 63.26 -1.31 17.75
CA PRO A 921 62.20 -2.35 17.88
C PRO A 921 62.65 -3.66 18.62
N ILE A 922 62.06 -4.84 18.28
CA ILE A 922 62.65 -6.22 18.24
C ILE A 922 62.29 -7.32 19.31
N LEU A 923 61.84 -8.49 18.80
CA LEU A 923 61.93 -9.92 19.26
C LEU A 923 60.97 -10.61 20.29
N ASP A 924 60.24 -11.61 19.75
CA ASP A 924 60.20 -13.07 20.09
C ASP A 924 59.26 -13.75 21.14
N GLN A 925 58.57 -14.81 20.66
CA GLN A 925 58.19 -16.13 21.29
C GLN A 925 57.47 -16.20 22.65
N GLN A 926 56.69 -17.24 23.02
CA GLN A 926 56.23 -18.55 22.46
C GLN A 926 54.78 -18.78 23.02
N ASN A 927 53.89 -19.74 22.70
CA ASN A 927 53.85 -21.08 22.05
C ASN A 927 52.41 -21.27 21.45
N ARG A 928 52.09 -22.16 20.47
CA ARG A 928 51.90 -23.64 20.46
C ARG A 928 50.78 -24.21 21.35
N GLU A 929 50.05 -25.28 21.00
CA GLU A 929 49.98 -26.24 19.86
C GLU A 929 48.53 -26.84 19.84
N SER A 930 47.94 -27.54 18.85
CA SER A 930 48.37 -28.09 17.54
C SER A 930 47.15 -28.52 16.66
N GLU A 931 47.19 -28.26 15.34
CA GLU A 931 46.87 -29.25 14.25
C GLU A 931 45.42 -29.78 14.00
N LEU A 932 45.01 -30.31 12.83
CA LEU A 932 45.68 -30.58 11.52
C LEU A 932 44.66 -30.61 10.33
N SER A 933 45.19 -30.48 9.10
CA SER A 933 44.56 -30.77 7.80
C SER A 933 44.72 -32.27 7.41
N GLY A 934 44.23 -32.83 6.29
CA GLY A 934 43.40 -32.37 5.16
C GLY A 934 43.69 -33.17 3.86
N ALA A 935 42.88 -32.95 2.81
CA ALA A 935 43.05 -33.40 1.40
C ALA A 935 42.97 -34.92 1.05
N GLY A 936 42.33 -35.23 -0.08
CA GLY A 936 42.29 -36.56 -0.72
C GLY A 936 41.38 -36.61 -1.97
N VAL A 937 41.93 -36.95 -3.14
CA VAL A 937 41.28 -36.90 -4.46
C VAL A 937 41.04 -38.32 -5.01
N TRP A 938 39.98 -38.56 -5.82
CA TRP A 938 39.96 -39.35 -7.09
C TRP A 938 38.53 -39.41 -7.70
N GLN A 939 38.40 -39.89 -8.95
CA GLN A 939 37.21 -39.72 -9.83
C GLN A 939 36.45 -41.01 -10.20
N SER A 940 35.27 -40.80 -10.81
CA SER A 940 34.55 -41.61 -11.84
C SER A 940 33.61 -42.80 -11.47
N VAL A 941 32.28 -42.51 -11.51
CA VAL A 941 31.11 -43.16 -12.19
C VAL A 941 31.12 -44.65 -12.65
N PRO A 942 29.95 -45.28 -12.95
CA PRO A 942 28.53 -44.93 -12.65
C PRO A 942 27.65 -46.12 -12.11
N GLY A 943 26.40 -45.84 -11.70
CA GLY A 943 25.36 -46.85 -11.48
C GLY A 943 23.98 -46.23 -11.16
N LEU A 944 22.90 -46.68 -11.82
CA LEU A 944 21.56 -46.07 -11.75
C LEU A 944 20.52 -46.92 -10.99
N SER A 945 19.84 -46.30 -10.02
CA SER A 945 18.44 -46.60 -9.66
C SER A 945 17.84 -45.47 -8.79
N ALA A 946 16.53 -45.26 -8.90
CA ALA A 946 15.70 -44.25 -8.22
C ALA A 946 14.33 -44.90 -7.87
N PRO A 947 13.30 -44.23 -7.30
CA PRO A 947 13.19 -42.84 -6.82
C PRO A 947 12.55 -42.69 -5.41
N LEU A 948 12.36 -41.45 -4.95
CA LEU A 948 11.29 -40.90 -4.06
C LEU A 948 11.59 -39.39 -3.93
N ARG A 949 10.80 -38.47 -4.51
CA ARG A 949 9.62 -37.78 -3.92
C ARG A 949 9.79 -37.38 -2.44
N GLU A 950 9.67 -36.11 -1.99
CA GLU A 950 8.94 -34.88 -2.39
C GLU A 950 7.94 -34.51 -1.28
N LEU A 951 8.12 -33.35 -0.64
CA LEU A 951 7.06 -32.45 -0.14
C LEU A 951 7.65 -31.26 0.63
N GLU A 952 7.27 -30.05 0.22
CA GLU A 952 7.47 -28.79 0.96
C GLU A 952 6.20 -28.46 1.77
N VAL A 953 6.29 -27.48 2.66
CA VAL A 953 5.13 -26.92 3.38
C VAL A 953 5.23 -25.40 3.39
N GLN A 954 4.30 -24.73 2.71
CA GLN A 954 4.01 -23.31 2.95
C GLN A 954 2.97 -23.17 4.07
N GLN A 955 3.03 -22.06 4.81
CA GLN A 955 1.92 -21.56 5.62
C GLN A 955 1.38 -20.26 5.00
N ALA A 956 0.07 -20.09 5.06
CA ALA A 956 -0.63 -18.84 4.75
C ALA A 956 -1.56 -18.49 5.91
N ALA A 957 -1.79 -17.20 6.14
CA ALA A 957 -2.64 -16.70 7.21
C ALA A 957 -4.14 -16.96 6.94
N GLY A 958 -4.98 -16.77 7.96
CA GLY A 958 -6.43 -16.87 7.84
C GLY A 958 -7.14 -15.70 8.53
N GLU A 959 -8.29 -15.30 7.98
CA GLU A 959 -9.22 -14.35 8.59
C GLU A 959 -10.29 -15.07 9.43
N LEU A 960 -10.95 -14.30 10.30
CA LEU A 960 -11.97 -14.77 11.24
C LEU A 960 -13.37 -14.33 10.81
N GLN A 961 -14.36 -15.21 10.93
CA GLN A 961 -15.75 -14.82 11.19
C GLN A 961 -16.35 -15.69 12.29
N GLU A 962 -17.20 -15.08 13.11
CA GLU A 962 -17.89 -15.69 14.24
C GLU A 962 -19.04 -16.62 13.81
N ILE A 963 -19.39 -17.57 14.67
CA ILE A 963 -20.77 -17.95 15.01
C ILE A 963 -20.76 -18.77 16.32
N ASP A 964 -21.63 -18.42 17.26
CA ASP A 964 -21.82 -19.14 18.52
C ASP A 964 -22.32 -20.58 18.34
N VAL A 965 -21.97 -21.49 19.27
CA VAL A 965 -22.96 -22.34 19.97
C VAL A 965 -22.35 -22.99 21.23
N TYR A 966 -23.24 -23.30 22.19
CA TYR A 966 -22.95 -23.69 23.58
C TYR A 966 -22.27 -25.06 23.83
N PHE A 967 -21.62 -25.14 25.00
CA PHE A 967 -21.14 -26.35 25.67
C PHE A 967 -22.13 -27.53 25.75
N SER A 968 -21.64 -28.75 25.49
CA SER A 968 -21.79 -29.89 26.42
C SER A 968 -20.83 -31.05 26.07
N SER A 969 -20.13 -31.61 27.06
CA SER A 969 -19.57 -32.97 26.98
C SER A 969 -20.64 -34.01 27.40
N PRO A 970 -20.48 -35.33 27.14
CA PRO A 970 -19.43 -36.14 27.76
C PRO A 970 -18.83 -37.27 26.87
N PHE A 971 -17.95 -38.07 27.49
CA PHE A 971 -17.80 -39.54 27.41
C PHE A 971 -18.90 -40.32 26.63
N ASP A 972 -18.65 -41.48 26.00
CA ASP A 972 -17.75 -42.57 26.42
C ASP A 972 -17.28 -43.50 25.26
N ASP A 973 -16.19 -44.23 25.54
CA ASP A 973 -15.77 -45.60 25.15
C ASP A 973 -15.92 -46.26 23.74
N ASP A 974 -14.98 -47.20 23.57
CA ASP A 974 -15.01 -48.48 22.85
C ASP A 974 -14.88 -48.58 21.31
N LEU A 975 -13.64 -48.92 20.92
CA LEU A 975 -13.27 -50.19 20.26
C LEU A 975 -14.12 -50.70 19.07
N LEU A 976 -13.49 -50.72 17.89
CA LEU A 976 -13.53 -51.93 17.06
C LEU A 976 -12.19 -52.14 16.32
N THR A 977 -11.77 -53.40 16.23
CA THR A 977 -10.40 -53.80 15.87
C THR A 977 -10.30 -54.40 14.47
N TRP A 978 -9.23 -54.00 13.76
CA TRP A 978 -8.47 -54.76 12.77
C TRP A 978 -9.12 -55.06 11.40
N GLY A 979 -8.37 -54.69 10.36
CA GLY A 979 -8.50 -55.09 8.96
C GLY A 979 -7.18 -54.81 8.25
#